data_AF-A0A179V0Y6-F1
#
_entry.id   AF-A0A179V0Y6-F1
#
_cell.length_a   1.000
_cell.length_b   1.000
_cell.length_c   1.000
_cell.angle_alpha   90.00
_cell.angle_beta   90.00
_cell.angle_gamma   90.00
#
_symmetry.space_group_name_H-M   'P 1'
#
loop_
_entity.id
_entity.type
_entity.pdbx_description
1 polymer ?
#
loop_
_entity_poly.entity_id
_entity_poly.type
_entity_poly.pdbx_seq_one_letter_code
_entity_poly.pdbx_strand_id
1 'polypeptide(L)'
;MFLDLPSDIVYHIVSFLSTASCVHNLALTCRRLHEIISAGNYRIFQAFVQSRFESIDVPPFWVDAARALTSRSRAFDRKAIIGRFVLPPQNARRIGHPRTVRTDHPTLGYRPVIDSYEVWCGNNWHSRKEVLVWGAGADLNIRVTDLSLYGKNNKREHRVEPDIEVARHRRSIGRSRDGVTWAVFNDLHGVNSWDDIAGVHAVPSTYGEPGTESEDIIFGRRNGSLLRMAISPGTGSSVLKKRYITGESNSLEKTDLSAGPQRLLAATLGRRAIAFFRADAEEDELQPLDILKTTAHGFARHKCSRLLCDERIAVGSDSAIDTIRVYDLTPTGVTRTRDFKMDDSDEGGLMRKSQVQTIEPLPVTSRTGGRAGDLFLAGWEDSKVRLHDLRSPKPYVSSYIDTVDDSLIYVIQPIGRECFLVGSGINATVKFFDMRMPNRYSYLDARPAPLHSQNHQNHHYRQTSNGFHNFQLQNVETPASEKILKDSLRYPRRDVSVFLSNRPPVRPSNRAPLFRDNLRYRGPIYTMSVPSPSSSTVYVGVEANVIRLDFASTDDITGPHRQWYEQNLGLGLDVDATAYADANAGIGNHLPVHSSSSSVRPFDLSCYERPLPEDRGKGVKLMMQHSLHKVVGSWERDGDGANQGRVPGWDPRWWQPLVKGKKRVRGRRTRA
;
A
#
# COMPACT_ATOMS: atom_id res chain seq x y z
N MET A 1 30.06 -26.21 -21.88
CA MET A 1 28.58 -26.31 -21.91
C MET A 1 27.89 -25.00 -21.50
N PHE A 2 27.96 -24.51 -20.25
CA PHE A 2 27.37 -23.18 -19.92
C PHE A 2 28.12 -22.00 -20.57
N LEU A 3 29.43 -22.15 -20.82
CA LEU A 3 30.30 -21.16 -21.45
C LEU A 3 30.05 -20.98 -22.96
N ASP A 4 29.25 -21.83 -23.59
CA ASP A 4 29.00 -21.82 -25.04
C ASP A 4 27.59 -21.33 -25.38
N LEU A 5 26.74 -21.11 -24.35
CA LEU A 5 25.35 -20.69 -24.55
C LEU A 5 25.26 -19.28 -25.15
N PRO A 6 24.45 -19.03 -26.19
CA PRO A 6 24.16 -17.69 -26.66
C PRO A 6 23.59 -16.79 -25.56
N SER A 7 23.82 -15.48 -25.64
CA SER A 7 23.31 -14.50 -24.66
C SER A 7 21.79 -14.64 -24.47
N ASP A 8 21.04 -14.85 -25.55
CA ASP A 8 19.57 -14.96 -25.51
C ASP A 8 19.10 -16.15 -24.66
N ILE A 9 19.85 -17.25 -24.65
CA ILE A 9 19.56 -18.40 -23.80
C ILE A 9 19.83 -18.07 -22.33
N VAL A 10 20.88 -17.30 -22.04
CA VAL A 10 21.15 -16.81 -20.67
C VAL A 10 20.03 -15.88 -20.20
N TYR A 11 19.52 -14.99 -21.05
CA TYR A 11 18.35 -14.15 -20.75
C TYR A 11 17.11 -15.00 -20.47
N HIS A 12 16.88 -16.05 -21.27
CA HIS A 12 15.77 -16.97 -21.04
C HIS A 12 15.92 -17.72 -19.71
N ILE A 13 17.11 -18.23 -19.38
CA ILE A 13 17.41 -18.88 -18.10
C ILE A 13 17.09 -17.96 -16.91
N VAL A 14 17.48 -16.67 -16.99
CA VAL A 14 17.20 -15.70 -15.92
C VAL A 14 15.70 -15.56 -15.64
N SER A 15 14.85 -15.68 -16.66
CA SER A 15 13.39 -15.64 -16.47
C SER A 15 12.86 -16.78 -15.57
N PHE A 16 13.59 -17.89 -15.45
CA PHE A 16 13.26 -19.04 -14.59
C PHE A 16 13.97 -19.03 -13.25
N LEU A 17 14.92 -18.13 -13.00
CA LEU A 17 15.57 -18.02 -11.69
C LEU A 17 14.60 -17.48 -10.64
N SER A 18 14.53 -18.15 -9.50
CA SER A 18 13.56 -17.85 -8.44
C SER A 18 13.87 -16.55 -7.69
N THR A 19 15.14 -16.16 -7.62
CA THR A 19 15.58 -15.02 -6.80
C THR A 19 16.63 -14.14 -7.48
N ALA A 20 16.69 -12.88 -7.08
CA ALA A 20 17.75 -11.95 -7.52
C ALA A 20 19.15 -12.44 -7.10
N SER A 21 19.25 -13.13 -5.96
CA SER A 21 20.50 -13.77 -5.51
C SER A 21 20.96 -14.86 -6.47
N CYS A 22 20.05 -15.63 -7.07
CA CYS A 22 20.41 -16.61 -8.10
C CYS A 22 21.01 -15.93 -9.35
N VAL A 23 20.46 -14.78 -9.77
CA VAL A 23 21.01 -13.99 -10.89
C VAL A 23 22.42 -13.50 -10.54
N HIS A 24 22.60 -12.97 -9.34
CA HIS A 24 23.91 -12.53 -8.86
C HIS A 24 24.93 -13.68 -8.79
N ASN A 25 24.55 -14.81 -8.21
CA ASN A 25 25.41 -15.99 -8.11
C ASN A 25 25.79 -16.53 -9.50
N LEU A 26 24.87 -16.50 -10.47
CA LEU A 26 25.15 -16.86 -11.85
C LEU A 26 26.26 -15.96 -12.44
N ALA A 27 26.23 -14.65 -12.16
CA ALA A 27 27.26 -13.71 -12.58
C ALA A 27 28.63 -13.97 -11.94
N LEU A 28 28.68 -14.61 -10.76
CA LEU A 28 29.92 -14.94 -10.07
C LEU A 28 30.59 -16.22 -10.59
N THR A 29 29.90 -17.03 -11.40
CA THR A 29 30.42 -18.33 -11.84
C THR A 29 31.58 -18.22 -12.83
N CYS A 30 31.55 -17.25 -13.76
CA CYS A 30 32.64 -17.03 -14.72
C CYS A 30 32.60 -15.61 -15.34
N ARG A 31 33.73 -15.19 -15.94
CA ARG A 31 33.87 -13.86 -16.58
C ARG A 31 32.85 -13.61 -17.68
N ARG A 32 32.61 -14.58 -18.57
CA ARG A 32 31.64 -14.46 -19.67
C ARG A 32 30.22 -14.22 -19.16
N LEU A 33 29.79 -14.95 -18.12
CA LEU A 33 28.46 -14.76 -17.53
C LEU A 33 28.36 -13.43 -16.80
N HIS A 34 29.45 -12.99 -16.15
CA HIS A 34 29.53 -11.66 -15.58
C HIS A 34 29.33 -10.57 -16.63
N GLU A 35 30.03 -10.65 -17.77
CA GLU A 35 29.90 -9.72 -18.90
C GLU A 35 28.48 -9.69 -19.45
N ILE A 36 27.86 -10.87 -19.69
CA ILE A 36 26.47 -10.96 -20.17
C ILE A 36 25.48 -10.36 -19.17
N ILE A 37 25.64 -10.64 -17.87
CA ILE A 37 24.71 -10.18 -16.83
C ILE A 37 24.87 -8.68 -16.54
N SER A 38 26.08 -8.15 -16.62
CA SER A 38 26.36 -6.71 -16.39
C SER A 38 26.10 -5.85 -17.62
N ALA A 39 26.00 -6.44 -18.81
CA ALA A 39 25.72 -5.74 -20.06
C ALA A 39 24.48 -4.84 -20.00
N GLY A 40 24.58 -3.67 -20.66
CA GLY A 40 23.48 -2.72 -20.76
C GLY A 40 22.98 -2.23 -19.40
N ASN A 41 23.88 -1.98 -18.46
CA ASN A 41 23.56 -1.62 -17.08
C ASN A 41 22.65 -2.67 -16.41
N TYR A 42 23.07 -3.94 -16.48
CA TYR A 42 22.34 -5.07 -15.92
C TYR A 42 20.91 -5.23 -16.47
N ARG A 43 20.71 -4.96 -17.76
CA ARG A 43 19.41 -5.06 -18.44
C ARG A 43 18.76 -6.44 -18.27
N ILE A 44 19.54 -7.50 -18.04
CA ILE A 44 19.03 -8.85 -17.82
C ILE A 44 18.05 -8.95 -16.62
N PHE A 45 18.13 -8.04 -15.65
CA PHE A 45 17.15 -7.97 -14.56
C PHE A 45 15.74 -7.61 -15.03
N GLN A 46 15.59 -7.08 -16.26
CA GLN A 46 14.30 -6.95 -16.92
C GLN A 46 13.57 -8.30 -16.97
N ALA A 47 14.25 -9.35 -17.43
CA ALA A 47 13.66 -10.68 -17.54
C ALA A 47 13.25 -11.24 -16.18
N PHE A 48 14.04 -10.98 -15.14
CA PHE A 48 13.72 -11.37 -13.76
C PHE A 48 12.50 -10.60 -13.23
N VAL A 49 12.49 -9.27 -13.34
CA VAL A 49 11.38 -8.44 -12.84
C VAL A 49 10.09 -8.78 -13.57
N GLN A 50 10.12 -8.86 -14.90
CA GLN A 50 8.96 -9.17 -15.72
C GLN A 50 8.46 -10.61 -15.55
N SER A 51 9.27 -11.56 -15.07
CA SER A 51 8.78 -12.93 -14.78
C SER A 51 8.29 -13.10 -13.34
N ARG A 52 8.85 -12.35 -12.39
CA ARG A 52 8.56 -12.48 -10.95
C ARG A 52 7.52 -11.51 -10.43
N PHE A 53 7.38 -10.35 -11.07
CA PHE A 53 6.52 -9.23 -10.69
C PHE A 53 5.69 -8.74 -11.89
N GLU A 54 5.12 -9.67 -12.66
CA GLU A 54 4.42 -9.43 -13.95
C GLU A 54 3.34 -8.33 -13.90
N SER A 55 2.69 -8.14 -12.76
CA SER A 55 1.60 -7.17 -12.57
C SER A 55 2.09 -5.75 -12.29
N ILE A 56 3.40 -5.54 -12.17
CA ILE A 56 3.99 -4.30 -11.70
C ILE A 56 4.76 -3.68 -12.85
N ASP A 57 4.20 -2.61 -13.40
CA ASP A 57 4.91 -1.78 -14.36
C ASP A 57 5.94 -0.93 -13.61
N VAL A 58 7.17 -0.89 -14.14
CA VAL A 58 8.29 -0.15 -13.57
C VAL A 58 9.11 0.48 -14.70
N PRO A 59 9.67 1.67 -14.47
CA PRO A 59 10.61 2.25 -15.43
C PRO A 59 11.86 1.36 -15.60
N PRO A 60 12.64 1.53 -16.68
CA PRO A 60 13.74 0.66 -17.05
C PRO A 60 15.01 0.79 -16.17
N PHE A 61 14.85 1.00 -14.86
CA PHE A 61 15.90 0.95 -13.84
C PHE A 61 15.94 -0.44 -13.21
N TRP A 62 16.18 -1.48 -14.02
CA TRP A 62 15.85 -2.87 -13.69
C TRP A 62 16.51 -3.42 -12.42
N VAL A 63 17.74 -3.00 -12.10
CA VAL A 63 18.43 -3.42 -10.86
C VAL A 63 17.76 -2.83 -9.63
N ASP A 64 17.50 -1.53 -9.66
CA ASP A 64 16.85 -0.83 -8.56
C ASP A 64 15.41 -1.30 -8.39
N ALA A 65 14.71 -1.53 -9.51
CA ALA A 65 13.38 -2.14 -9.51
C ALA A 65 13.40 -3.53 -8.87
N ALA A 66 14.31 -4.41 -9.28
CA ALA A 66 14.47 -5.73 -8.69
C ALA A 66 14.75 -5.62 -7.18
N ARG A 67 15.64 -4.72 -6.76
CA ARG A 67 15.98 -4.52 -5.34
C ARG A 67 14.79 -3.97 -4.53
N ALA A 68 14.05 -3.00 -5.05
CA ALA A 68 12.87 -2.43 -4.39
C ALA A 68 11.75 -3.46 -4.25
N LEU A 69 11.42 -4.19 -5.33
CA LEU A 69 10.35 -5.19 -5.35
C LEU A 69 10.66 -6.40 -4.46
N THR A 70 11.91 -6.87 -4.47
CA THR A 70 12.34 -7.98 -3.60
C THR A 70 12.41 -7.56 -2.12
N SER A 71 12.84 -6.33 -1.82
CA SER A 71 12.77 -5.75 -0.46
C SER A 71 11.33 -5.61 0.03
N ARG A 72 10.42 -5.12 -0.82
CA ARG A 72 8.99 -5.06 -0.46
C ARG A 72 8.42 -6.45 -0.22
N SER A 73 8.72 -7.44 -1.06
CA SER A 73 8.31 -8.83 -0.83
C SER A 73 8.88 -9.37 0.49
N ARG A 74 10.14 -9.06 0.83
CA ARG A 74 10.73 -9.39 2.13
C ARG A 74 9.94 -8.74 3.27
N ALA A 75 9.59 -7.46 3.14
CA ALA A 75 8.80 -6.75 4.15
C ALA A 75 7.42 -7.39 4.33
N PHE A 76 6.73 -7.81 3.27
CA PHE A 76 5.49 -8.59 3.38
C PHE A 76 5.68 -9.94 4.06
N ASP A 77 6.70 -10.70 3.67
CA ASP A 77 6.98 -12.02 4.23
C ASP A 77 7.29 -11.91 5.73
N ARG A 78 8.11 -10.93 6.11
CA ARG A 78 8.49 -10.64 7.51
C ARG A 78 7.46 -9.81 8.28
N LYS A 79 6.36 -9.38 7.67
CA LYS A 79 5.35 -8.49 8.28
C LYS A 79 5.96 -7.16 8.76
N ALA A 80 7.00 -6.69 8.08
CA ALA A 80 7.74 -5.50 8.44
C ALA A 80 7.02 -4.24 7.96
N ILE A 81 6.26 -3.63 8.87
CA ILE A 81 5.42 -2.46 8.58
C ILE A 81 5.77 -1.34 9.56
N ILE A 82 5.84 -0.11 9.08
CA ILE A 82 6.07 1.09 9.89
C ILE A 82 4.85 2.01 9.71
N GLY A 83 4.19 2.39 10.81
CA GLY A 83 3.03 3.28 10.80
C GLY A 83 3.38 4.71 11.20
N ARG A 84 2.90 5.70 10.43
CA ARG A 84 3.05 7.14 10.72
C ARG A 84 1.77 7.91 10.38
N PHE A 85 1.45 8.95 11.14
CA PHE A 85 0.35 9.86 10.78
C PHE A 85 0.81 10.85 9.71
N VAL A 86 -0.05 11.15 8.74
CA VAL A 86 0.21 12.17 7.74
C VAL A 86 -0.63 13.39 8.07
N LEU A 87 0.04 14.48 8.45
CA LEU A 87 -0.61 15.72 8.86
C LEU A 87 -0.05 16.90 8.05
N PRO A 88 -0.91 17.77 7.51
CA PRO A 88 -0.46 19.04 6.96
C PRO A 88 0.22 19.87 8.06
N PRO A 89 1.41 20.43 7.80
CA PRO A 89 2.07 21.29 8.77
C PRO A 89 1.32 22.62 8.93
N GLN A 90 1.57 23.34 10.03
CA GLN A 90 0.89 24.63 10.29
C GLN A 90 1.16 25.69 9.22
N ASN A 91 2.30 25.60 8.54
CA ASN A 91 2.69 26.48 7.44
C ASN A 91 2.30 25.94 6.06
N ALA A 92 1.42 24.92 5.97
CA ALA A 92 0.88 24.47 4.69
C ALA A 92 0.21 25.65 3.96
N ARG A 93 0.50 25.81 2.66
CA ARG A 93 0.01 26.93 1.89
C ARG A 93 -1.50 26.82 1.70
N ARG A 94 -2.28 27.82 2.10
CA ARG A 94 -3.70 27.88 1.74
C ARG A 94 -3.87 28.44 0.32
N ILE A 95 -4.69 27.79 -0.49
CA ILE A 95 -5.03 28.21 -1.86
C ILE A 95 -6.55 28.31 -1.97
N GLY A 96 -7.05 29.36 -2.63
CA GLY A 96 -8.48 29.65 -2.72
C GLY A 96 -8.97 30.48 -1.54
N HIS A 97 -10.19 30.21 -1.06
CA HIS A 97 -10.83 31.05 -0.04
C HIS A 97 -10.22 30.88 1.36
N PRO A 98 -10.39 31.88 2.26
CA PRO A 98 -9.93 31.80 3.64
C PRO A 98 -10.50 30.62 4.42
N ARG A 99 -9.93 30.34 5.60
CA ARG A 99 -10.35 29.21 6.41
C ARG A 99 -11.80 29.41 6.84
N THR A 100 -12.67 28.53 6.38
CA THR A 100 -14.09 28.60 6.66
C THR A 100 -14.31 28.07 8.08
N VAL A 101 -14.90 28.90 8.94
CA VAL A 101 -15.21 28.55 10.33
C VAL A 101 -16.55 27.83 10.33
N ARG A 102 -16.56 26.66 10.96
CA ARG A 102 -17.73 25.80 11.05
C ARG A 102 -18.77 26.34 12.04
N THR A 103 -20.06 26.12 11.73
CA THR A 103 -21.18 26.35 12.67
C THR A 103 -21.95 25.08 13.08
N ASP A 104 -21.79 23.95 12.38
CA ASP A 104 -22.46 22.68 12.70
C ASP A 104 -21.71 21.85 13.78
N HIS A 105 -22.39 20.87 14.39
CA HIS A 105 -21.86 19.96 15.42
C HIS A 105 -22.04 18.47 15.03
N PRO A 106 -21.37 17.97 13.98
CA PRO A 106 -21.48 16.57 13.57
C PRO A 106 -20.92 15.61 14.62
N THR A 107 -21.56 14.44 14.69
CA THR A 107 -21.21 13.34 15.58
C THR A 107 -19.92 12.63 15.16
N LEU A 108 -19.62 12.60 13.85
CA LEU A 108 -18.40 12.01 13.26
C LEU A 108 -17.52 13.08 12.60
N GLY A 109 -16.21 12.83 12.58
CA GLY A 109 -15.24 13.59 11.79
C GLY A 109 -15.32 13.27 10.30
N TYR A 110 -14.42 13.85 9.51
CA TYR A 110 -14.40 13.64 8.07
C TYR A 110 -13.95 12.23 7.72
N ARG A 111 -14.46 11.68 6.62
CA ARG A 111 -14.02 10.42 6.04
C ARG A 111 -13.07 10.75 4.90
N PRO A 112 -11.76 10.48 5.04
CA PRO A 112 -10.84 10.86 3.98
C PRO A 112 -11.18 10.08 2.72
N VAL A 113 -11.31 10.78 1.60
CA VAL A 113 -11.19 10.20 0.26
C VAL A 113 -9.78 10.50 -0.20
N ILE A 114 -8.96 9.47 -0.39
CA ILE A 114 -7.53 9.58 -0.66
C ILE A 114 -7.27 9.14 -2.08
N ASP A 115 -6.41 9.88 -2.76
CA ASP A 115 -5.72 9.36 -3.93
C ASP A 115 -4.25 9.76 -3.93
N SER A 116 -3.42 8.96 -4.60
CA SER A 116 -1.99 9.19 -4.68
C SER A 116 -1.40 8.59 -5.94
N TYR A 117 -0.34 9.21 -6.44
CA TYR A 117 0.43 8.68 -7.55
C TYR A 117 1.92 8.94 -7.36
N GLU A 118 2.74 8.14 -8.03
CA GLU A 118 4.19 8.32 -8.12
C GLU A 118 4.64 8.24 -9.57
N VAL A 119 5.52 9.15 -9.97
CA VAL A 119 6.13 9.20 -11.30
C VAL A 119 7.64 9.38 -11.21
N TRP A 120 8.36 8.81 -12.18
CA TRP A 120 9.79 9.04 -12.32
C TRP A 120 10.03 10.25 -13.23
N CYS A 121 10.72 11.25 -12.70
CA CYS A 121 10.98 12.53 -13.37
C CYS A 121 12.44 12.68 -13.84
N GLY A 122 13.27 11.64 -13.70
CA GLY A 122 14.68 11.70 -14.06
C GLY A 122 15.28 10.36 -14.44
N ASN A 123 16.61 10.31 -14.55
CA ASN A 123 17.35 9.19 -15.15
C ASN A 123 17.80 8.12 -14.14
N ASN A 124 17.26 8.10 -12.93
CA ASN A 124 17.56 7.11 -11.91
C ASN A 124 16.33 6.79 -11.07
N TRP A 125 16.38 5.67 -10.35
CA TRP A 125 15.27 5.21 -9.51
C TRP A 125 14.85 6.22 -8.45
N HIS A 126 15.79 6.99 -7.90
CA HIS A 126 15.54 7.95 -6.83
C HIS A 126 14.85 9.24 -7.30
N SER A 127 14.91 9.54 -8.60
CA SER A 127 14.35 10.76 -9.20
C SER A 127 12.85 10.61 -9.41
N ARG A 128 12.10 10.60 -8.30
CA ARG A 128 10.64 10.40 -8.28
C ARG A 128 9.90 11.54 -7.63
N LYS A 129 8.72 11.82 -8.15
CA LYS A 129 7.72 12.70 -7.54
C LYS A 129 6.56 11.84 -7.05
N GLU A 130 6.25 11.94 -5.76
CA GLU A 130 5.06 11.35 -5.17
C GLU A 130 4.07 12.46 -4.84
N VAL A 131 2.80 12.28 -5.23
CA VAL A 131 1.70 13.17 -4.91
C VAL A 131 0.67 12.42 -4.08
N LEU A 132 0.25 13.02 -2.98
CA LEU A 132 -0.83 12.53 -2.12
C LEU A 132 -1.88 13.64 -1.98
N VAL A 133 -3.12 13.31 -2.28
CA VAL A 133 -4.27 14.21 -2.15
C VAL A 133 -5.35 13.55 -1.32
N TRP A 134 -5.98 14.30 -0.43
CA TRP A 134 -7.20 13.79 0.22
C TRP A 134 -8.19 14.88 0.62
N GLY A 135 -9.46 14.50 0.60
CA GLY A 135 -10.55 15.32 1.12
C GLY A 135 -10.59 15.33 2.65
N ALA A 136 -10.73 16.52 3.24
CA ALA A 136 -10.94 16.74 4.67
C ALA A 136 -12.06 17.77 4.87
N GLY A 137 -13.31 17.31 4.94
CA GLY A 137 -14.47 18.21 4.88
C GLY A 137 -14.57 18.83 3.49
N ALA A 138 -14.55 20.16 3.42
CA ALA A 138 -14.56 20.91 2.16
C ALA A 138 -13.16 21.16 1.59
N ASP A 139 -12.10 20.89 2.36
CA ASP A 139 -10.71 21.14 1.97
C ASP A 139 -10.10 19.94 1.25
N LEU A 140 -9.27 20.21 0.24
CA LEU A 140 -8.32 19.25 -0.32
C LEU A 140 -6.94 19.50 0.28
N ASN A 141 -6.37 18.49 0.92
CA ASN A 141 -4.98 18.53 1.36
C ASN A 141 -4.12 17.90 0.27
N ILE A 142 -3.05 18.59 -0.10
CA ILE A 142 -2.15 18.21 -1.18
C ILE A 142 -0.74 18.18 -0.62
N ARG A 143 -0.06 17.06 -0.82
CA ARG A 143 1.34 16.86 -0.51
C ARG A 143 2.08 16.43 -1.77
N VAL A 144 3.12 17.17 -2.13
CA VAL A 144 4.04 16.80 -3.21
C VAL A 144 5.40 16.54 -2.61
N THR A 145 5.93 15.34 -2.81
CA THR A 145 7.23 14.90 -2.31
C THR A 145 8.15 14.65 -3.50
N ASP A 146 9.22 15.44 -3.61
CA ASP A 146 10.35 15.17 -4.49
C ASP A 146 11.31 14.24 -3.75
N LEU A 147 11.26 12.95 -4.09
CA LEU A 147 12.06 11.93 -3.42
C LEU A 147 13.56 12.18 -3.63
N SER A 148 13.96 12.83 -4.73
CA SER A 148 15.37 13.13 -4.99
C SER A 148 16.00 14.05 -3.94
N LEU A 149 15.17 14.85 -3.27
CA LEU A 149 15.55 15.79 -2.21
C LEU A 149 15.09 15.32 -0.81
N TYR A 150 14.11 14.43 -0.75
CA TYR A 150 13.50 13.97 0.49
C TYR A 150 14.50 13.25 1.40
N GLY A 151 14.56 13.69 2.67
CA GLY A 151 15.44 13.09 3.68
C GLY A 151 16.93 13.44 3.55
N LYS A 152 17.32 14.32 2.62
CA LYS A 152 18.67 14.90 2.59
C LYS A 152 18.79 15.98 3.66
N ASN A 153 19.10 15.58 4.90
CA ASN A 153 19.67 16.52 5.86
C ASN A 153 21.00 17.00 5.27
N ASN A 154 21.13 18.29 4.97
CA ASN A 154 22.43 18.86 4.61
C ASN A 154 23.43 18.39 5.66
N LYS A 155 24.45 17.63 5.23
CA LYS A 155 25.70 17.55 5.99
C LYS A 155 26.03 18.99 6.37
N ARG A 156 26.31 19.21 7.65
CA ARG A 156 26.82 20.47 8.20
C ARG A 156 27.99 20.91 7.31
N GLU A 157 27.73 21.69 6.27
CA GLU A 157 28.77 22.50 5.64
C GLU A 157 29.33 23.33 6.78
N HIS A 158 30.65 23.22 6.96
CA HIS A 158 31.37 23.92 8.00
C HIS A 158 30.87 25.36 8.09
N ARG A 159 30.49 25.77 9.29
CA ARG A 159 30.37 27.19 9.66
C ARG A 159 31.72 27.84 9.34
N VAL A 160 31.82 28.46 8.17
CA VAL A 160 32.67 29.62 8.01
C VAL A 160 31.86 30.78 8.58
N GLU A 161 32.43 31.47 9.56
CA GLU A 161 31.82 32.64 10.18
C GLU A 161 31.41 33.65 9.11
N PRO A 162 30.26 34.33 9.26
CA PRO A 162 29.91 35.41 8.36
C PRO A 162 30.70 36.65 8.75
N ASP A 163 31.71 36.99 7.95
CA ASP A 163 32.18 38.36 7.90
C ASP A 163 31.03 39.27 7.43
N ILE A 164 30.86 40.32 8.20
CA ILE A 164 29.87 41.37 8.02
C ILE A 164 30.20 42.08 6.72
N GLU A 165 29.41 41.87 5.65
CA GLU A 165 29.01 42.94 4.74
C GLU A 165 27.99 42.49 3.67
N VAL A 166 26.85 43.20 3.68
CA VAL A 166 25.96 43.55 2.57
C VAL A 166 25.80 42.53 1.42
N ALA A 167 24.80 41.65 1.55
CA ALA A 167 24.17 41.02 0.40
C ALA A 167 22.64 41.07 0.52
N ARG A 168 22.06 42.17 0.05
CA ARG A 168 20.68 42.19 -0.45
C ARG A 168 20.63 41.32 -1.70
N HIS A 169 20.47 40.01 -1.54
CA HIS A 169 20.20 39.10 -2.65
C HIS A 169 18.80 38.51 -2.47
N ARG A 170 18.01 38.65 -3.54
CA ARG A 170 16.64 38.16 -3.71
C ARG A 170 16.48 36.79 -3.06
N ARG A 171 15.57 36.68 -2.07
CA ARG A 171 15.08 35.39 -1.61
C ARG A 171 14.43 34.71 -2.81
N SER A 172 15.05 33.68 -3.37
CA SER A 172 14.39 32.80 -4.32
C SER A 172 13.22 32.14 -3.59
N ILE A 173 12.02 32.63 -3.86
CA ILE A 173 10.76 32.00 -3.47
C ILE A 173 10.65 30.74 -4.33
N GLY A 174 10.94 29.56 -3.78
CA GLY A 174 10.77 28.31 -4.53
C GLY A 174 11.51 27.12 -3.93
N ARG A 175 10.75 26.06 -3.62
CA ARG A 175 11.13 24.76 -3.04
C ARG A 175 11.47 24.72 -1.54
N SER A 176 10.70 23.91 -0.81
CA SER A 176 11.03 23.45 0.53
C SER A 176 12.37 22.72 0.53
N ARG A 177 13.28 23.06 1.46
CA ARG A 177 14.61 22.44 1.58
C ARG A 177 14.54 20.92 1.81
N ASP A 178 13.42 20.42 2.32
CA ASP A 178 13.23 19.00 2.67
C ASP A 178 12.60 18.18 1.52
N GLY A 179 12.42 18.76 0.33
CA GLY A 179 11.79 18.09 -0.82
C GLY A 179 10.28 17.88 -0.68
N VAL A 180 9.61 18.41 0.35
CA VAL A 180 8.16 18.27 0.54
C VAL A 180 7.46 19.62 0.47
N THR A 181 6.44 19.72 -0.40
CA THR A 181 5.58 20.90 -0.51
C THR A 181 4.15 20.54 -0.11
N TRP A 182 3.53 21.43 0.67
CA TRP A 182 2.20 21.24 1.24
C TRP A 182 1.26 22.37 0.82
N ALA A 183 0.05 22.02 0.40
CA ALA A 183 -1.03 22.96 0.20
C ALA A 183 -2.37 22.44 0.73
N VAL A 184 -3.25 23.37 1.07
CA VAL A 184 -4.65 23.12 1.42
C VAL A 184 -5.51 24.00 0.50
N PHE A 185 -6.30 23.37 -0.36
CA PHE A 185 -7.12 24.05 -1.35
C PHE A 185 -8.60 24.02 -0.97
N ASN A 186 -9.29 25.15 -1.19
CA ASN A 186 -10.75 25.23 -1.08
C ASN A 186 -11.31 26.37 -1.95
N ASP A 187 -12.24 26.03 -2.84
CA ASP A 187 -12.94 26.93 -3.76
C ASP A 187 -14.33 27.37 -3.26
N LEU A 188 -14.70 27.04 -2.02
CA LEU A 188 -15.95 27.48 -1.41
C LEU A 188 -15.74 28.65 -0.45
N HIS A 189 -16.66 29.62 -0.49
CA HIS A 189 -16.74 30.73 0.46
C HIS A 189 -17.28 30.32 1.85
N GLY A 190 -17.76 29.08 2.05
CA GLY A 190 -18.32 28.55 3.30
C GLY A 190 -18.19 27.02 3.44
N VAL A 191 -18.35 26.47 4.65
CA VAL A 191 -18.40 25.00 4.88
C VAL A 191 -19.84 24.52 4.83
N ASN A 192 -20.10 23.47 4.04
CA ASN A 192 -21.40 22.81 4.01
C ASN A 192 -21.44 21.47 4.77
N SER A 193 -20.28 20.83 5.06
CA SER A 193 -20.22 19.56 5.81
C SER A 193 -18.78 19.15 6.20
N TRP A 194 -18.65 18.24 7.18
CA TRP A 194 -17.41 17.48 7.47
C TRP A 194 -17.10 16.40 6.45
N ASP A 195 -18.02 16.09 5.56
CA ASP A 195 -17.87 15.01 4.58
C ASP A 195 -18.32 15.49 3.19
N ASP A 196 -17.81 16.66 2.76
CA ASP A 196 -18.23 17.33 1.52
C ASP A 196 -17.52 16.79 0.27
N ILE A 197 -16.22 16.50 0.33
CA ILE A 197 -15.52 15.86 -0.78
C ILE A 197 -15.96 14.39 -0.89
N ALA A 198 -16.65 14.03 -1.97
CA ALA A 198 -17.17 12.69 -2.25
C ALA A 198 -16.25 11.85 -3.16
N GLY A 199 -15.27 12.50 -3.79
CA GLY A 199 -14.39 11.90 -4.79
C GLY A 199 -13.14 12.71 -5.01
N VAL A 200 -11.98 12.07 -5.14
CA VAL A 200 -10.68 12.70 -5.45
C VAL A 200 -9.89 11.75 -6.33
N HIS A 201 -9.30 12.28 -7.40
CA HIS A 201 -8.36 11.58 -8.27
C HIS A 201 -7.20 12.51 -8.62
N ALA A 202 -5.98 12.15 -8.25
CA ALA A 202 -4.76 12.86 -8.59
C ALA A 202 -4.24 12.31 -9.94
N VAL A 203 -4.22 13.16 -10.96
CA VAL A 203 -3.92 12.77 -12.34
C VAL A 203 -2.46 13.10 -12.64
N PRO A 204 -1.59 12.09 -12.88
CA PRO A 204 -0.24 12.36 -13.37
C PRO A 204 -0.31 13.10 -14.71
N SER A 205 0.50 14.15 -14.88
CA SER A 205 0.64 14.82 -16.18
C SER A 205 1.25 13.85 -17.19
N THR A 206 0.64 13.73 -18.37
CA THR A 206 1.05 12.80 -19.46
C THR A 206 2.49 13.04 -19.91
N TYR A 207 2.95 14.27 -19.74
CA TYR A 207 4.33 14.68 -19.92
C TYR A 207 4.88 14.89 -18.53
N GLY A 208 5.76 14.00 -18.09
CA GLY A 208 6.66 14.25 -16.96
C GLY A 208 7.66 15.36 -17.31
N GLU A 209 7.20 16.50 -17.82
CA GLU A 209 8.03 17.68 -18.00
C GLU A 209 8.56 18.03 -16.62
N PRO A 210 9.88 17.91 -16.40
CA PRO A 210 10.48 18.28 -15.15
C PRO A 210 10.27 19.79 -14.96
N GLY A 211 9.34 20.19 -14.10
CA GLY A 211 9.12 21.62 -13.80
C GLY A 211 7.69 22.12 -13.83
N THR A 212 6.68 21.31 -14.17
CA THR A 212 5.29 21.73 -13.93
C THR A 212 5.04 21.80 -12.41
N GLU A 213 4.88 23.01 -11.90
CA GLU A 213 4.65 23.25 -10.46
C GLU A 213 3.20 22.95 -10.05
N SER A 214 2.34 22.51 -10.97
CA SER A 214 0.91 22.25 -10.78
C SER A 214 0.56 20.78 -10.91
N GLU A 215 -0.34 20.33 -10.04
CA GLU A 215 -0.91 18.99 -10.03
C GLU A 215 -2.36 19.04 -10.52
N ASP A 216 -2.69 18.19 -11.49
CA ASP A 216 -4.06 18.03 -11.98
C ASP A 216 -4.84 17.13 -11.02
N ILE A 217 -5.94 17.66 -10.48
CA ILE A 217 -6.76 16.97 -9.48
C ILE A 217 -8.21 17.05 -9.94
N ILE A 218 -8.83 15.89 -10.14
CA ILE A 218 -10.28 15.76 -10.31
C ILE A 218 -10.88 15.55 -8.92
N PHE A 219 -11.87 16.34 -8.53
CA PHE A 219 -12.59 16.12 -7.29
C PHE A 219 -14.07 16.45 -7.41
N GLY A 220 -14.86 15.74 -6.61
CA GLY A 220 -16.29 15.86 -6.55
C GLY A 220 -16.77 16.26 -5.16
N ARG A 221 -17.76 17.14 -5.10
CA ARG A 221 -18.43 17.58 -3.87
C ARG A 221 -19.81 16.96 -3.75
N ARG A 222 -20.29 16.74 -2.53
CA ARG A 222 -21.60 16.14 -2.23
C ARG A 222 -22.76 16.86 -2.91
N ASN A 223 -22.64 18.16 -3.15
CA ASN A 223 -23.64 18.98 -3.84
C ASN A 223 -23.77 18.70 -5.35
N GLY A 224 -23.00 17.77 -5.92
CA GLY A 224 -23.00 17.45 -7.35
C GLY A 224 -21.85 18.08 -8.13
N SER A 225 -21.15 19.08 -7.59
CA SER A 225 -20.03 19.71 -8.29
C SER A 225 -18.90 18.71 -8.56
N LEU A 226 -18.47 18.59 -9.81
CA LEU A 226 -17.39 17.70 -10.23
C LEU A 226 -16.44 18.46 -11.16
N LEU A 227 -15.20 18.67 -10.72
CA LEU A 227 -14.24 19.59 -11.34
C LEU A 227 -12.88 18.94 -11.54
N ARG A 228 -12.14 19.37 -12.56
CA ARG A 228 -10.69 19.15 -12.72
C ARG A 228 -9.98 20.49 -12.53
N MET A 229 -9.08 20.57 -11.57
CA MET A 229 -8.28 21.76 -11.28
C MET A 229 -6.80 21.44 -11.44
N ALA A 230 -6.04 22.36 -12.04
CA ALA A 230 -4.58 22.37 -11.94
C ALA A 230 -4.21 23.22 -10.72
N ILE A 231 -3.64 22.62 -9.67
CA ILE A 231 -3.33 23.30 -8.42
C ILE A 231 -1.82 23.27 -8.20
N SER A 232 -1.20 24.42 -7.98
CA SER A 232 0.24 24.52 -7.74
C SER A 232 0.56 24.79 -6.26
N PRO A 233 1.02 23.78 -5.51
CA PRO A 233 1.41 23.97 -4.11
C PRO A 233 2.60 24.94 -3.95
N GLY A 234 3.49 24.99 -4.94
CA GLY A 234 4.68 25.85 -4.94
C GLY A 234 4.38 27.34 -5.17
N THR A 235 3.55 27.66 -6.16
CA THR A 235 3.18 29.05 -6.49
C THR A 235 1.95 29.54 -5.75
N GLY A 236 1.11 28.63 -5.27
CA GLY A 236 -0.19 28.97 -4.70
C GLY A 236 -1.25 29.31 -5.74
N SER A 237 -0.98 29.06 -7.02
CA SER A 237 -1.95 29.26 -8.09
C SER A 237 -2.88 28.05 -8.23
N SER A 238 -4.08 28.29 -8.75
CA SER A 238 -5.03 27.25 -9.12
C SER A 238 -5.80 27.69 -10.36
N VAL A 239 -5.99 26.77 -11.31
CA VAL A 239 -6.69 27.02 -12.57
C VAL A 239 -7.74 25.93 -12.79
N LEU A 240 -8.98 26.33 -13.09
CA LEU A 240 -10.03 25.40 -13.52
C LEU A 240 -9.69 24.88 -14.92
N LYS A 241 -9.63 23.56 -15.05
CA LYS A 241 -9.36 22.88 -16.33
C LYS A 241 -10.64 22.34 -16.93
N LYS A 242 -11.48 21.66 -16.13
CA LYS A 242 -12.71 21.04 -16.63
C LYS A 242 -13.84 21.07 -15.61
N ARG A 243 -15.08 21.12 -16.10
CA ARG A 243 -16.32 20.94 -15.36
C ARG A 243 -17.08 19.76 -15.94
N TYR A 244 -17.37 18.76 -15.11
CA TYR A 244 -18.19 17.61 -15.50
C TYR A 244 -19.63 17.88 -15.07
N ILE A 245 -20.53 17.98 -16.04
CA ILE A 245 -21.92 18.36 -15.82
C ILE A 245 -22.72 17.15 -15.33
N THR A 246 -23.04 17.11 -14.04
CA THR A 246 -23.80 16.01 -13.41
C THR A 246 -25.32 16.14 -13.52
N GLY A 247 -25.80 17.07 -14.36
CA GLY A 247 -27.23 17.37 -14.53
C GLY A 247 -27.87 17.96 -13.27
N GLU A 248 -29.18 17.73 -13.09
CA GLU A 248 -29.96 18.24 -11.94
C GLU A 248 -29.71 17.48 -10.62
N SER A 249 -28.82 16.47 -10.63
CA SER A 249 -28.54 15.68 -9.43
C SER A 249 -27.62 16.43 -8.48
N ASN A 250 -28.18 16.98 -7.41
CA ASN A 250 -27.44 17.69 -6.35
C ASN A 250 -26.81 16.74 -5.30
N SER A 251 -26.59 15.47 -5.66
CA SER A 251 -26.12 14.44 -4.72
C SER A 251 -25.08 13.55 -5.38
N LEU A 252 -23.80 13.93 -5.24
CA LEU A 252 -22.69 13.08 -5.64
C LEU A 252 -22.31 12.17 -4.47
N GLU A 253 -22.35 10.86 -4.70
CA GLU A 253 -22.07 9.88 -3.65
C GLU A 253 -20.61 9.39 -3.66
N LYS A 254 -20.12 9.11 -4.87
CA LYS A 254 -18.78 8.57 -5.12
C LYS A 254 -18.38 8.87 -6.56
N THR A 255 -17.08 8.94 -6.81
CA THR A 255 -16.50 8.92 -8.14
C THR A 255 -15.48 7.80 -8.28
N ASP A 256 -15.27 7.31 -9.50
CA ASP A 256 -14.21 6.36 -9.83
C ASP A 256 -13.56 6.75 -11.17
N LEU A 257 -12.26 6.52 -11.30
CA LEU A 257 -11.47 6.84 -12.49
C LEU A 257 -10.76 5.58 -12.97
N SER A 258 -10.91 5.23 -14.25
CA SER A 258 -10.21 4.09 -14.81
C SER A 258 -8.72 4.40 -15.05
N ALA A 259 -7.88 3.36 -15.00
CA ALA A 259 -6.42 3.49 -15.12
C ALA A 259 -5.89 3.36 -16.56
N GLY A 260 -6.75 3.09 -17.54
CA GLY A 260 -6.33 2.86 -18.91
C GLY A 260 -6.00 4.15 -19.68
N PRO A 261 -5.61 4.03 -20.96
CA PRO A 261 -5.19 5.17 -21.78
C PRO A 261 -6.35 6.11 -22.14
N GLN A 262 -7.60 5.63 -22.11
CA GLN A 262 -8.77 6.43 -22.38
C GLN A 262 -9.63 6.54 -21.13
N ARG A 263 -9.08 7.25 -20.14
CA ARG A 263 -9.64 7.29 -18.78
C ARG A 263 -11.11 7.69 -18.79
N LEU A 264 -11.91 6.85 -18.17
CA LEU A 264 -13.32 7.07 -17.94
C LEU A 264 -13.52 7.47 -16.47
N LEU A 265 -14.24 8.55 -16.26
CA LEU A 265 -14.68 9.01 -14.95
C LEU A 265 -16.14 8.59 -14.77
N ALA A 266 -16.41 7.74 -13.79
CA ALA A 266 -17.76 7.39 -13.35
C ALA A 266 -18.15 8.22 -12.14
N ALA A 267 -19.34 8.83 -12.17
CA ALA A 267 -19.92 9.58 -11.07
C ALA A 267 -21.22 8.91 -10.62
N THR A 268 -21.27 8.44 -9.37
CA THR A 268 -22.49 7.87 -8.78
C THR A 268 -23.35 9.01 -8.25
N LEU A 269 -24.49 9.23 -8.90
CA LEU A 269 -25.41 10.34 -8.66
C LEU A 269 -26.62 9.84 -7.85
N GLY A 270 -26.58 10.11 -6.55
CA GLY A 270 -27.50 9.57 -5.56
C GLY A 270 -27.58 8.05 -5.63
N ARG A 271 -28.79 7.51 -5.44
CA ARG A 271 -29.04 6.05 -5.47
C ARG A 271 -29.64 5.54 -6.77
N ARG A 272 -29.65 6.35 -7.83
CA ARG A 272 -30.48 6.08 -9.03
C ARG A 272 -29.70 6.06 -10.34
N ALA A 273 -28.53 6.68 -10.42
CA ALA A 273 -27.81 6.77 -11.67
C ALA A 273 -26.29 6.74 -11.47
N ILE A 274 -25.59 6.29 -12.51
CA ILE A 274 -24.14 6.42 -12.66
C ILE A 274 -23.91 7.10 -14.00
N ALA A 275 -23.31 8.29 -13.98
CA ALA A 275 -22.95 9.05 -15.18
C ALA A 275 -21.49 8.78 -15.56
N PHE A 276 -21.20 8.67 -16.86
CA PHE A 276 -19.86 8.39 -17.37
C PHE A 276 -19.33 9.56 -18.18
N PHE A 277 -18.09 9.97 -17.93
CA PHE A 277 -17.42 11.07 -18.63
C PHE A 277 -16.07 10.60 -19.16
N ARG A 278 -15.65 11.10 -20.32
CA ARG A 278 -14.26 10.97 -20.78
C ARG A 278 -13.41 11.98 -20.00
N ALA A 279 -12.50 11.49 -19.14
CA ALA A 279 -11.76 12.34 -18.21
C ALA A 279 -10.76 13.27 -18.91
N ASP A 280 -10.22 12.79 -20.04
CA ASP A 280 -9.17 13.44 -20.83
C ASP A 280 -9.68 13.95 -22.19
N ALA A 281 -11.00 14.15 -22.32
CA ALA A 281 -11.57 14.82 -23.48
C ALA A 281 -11.03 16.25 -23.61
N GLU A 282 -11.09 16.89 -24.77
CA GLU A 282 -10.50 18.23 -24.96
C GLU A 282 -11.39 19.34 -24.38
N GLU A 283 -12.70 19.13 -24.29
CA GLU A 283 -13.68 20.14 -23.89
C GLU A 283 -13.56 20.55 -22.41
N ASP A 284 -13.77 21.84 -22.14
CA ASP A 284 -13.74 22.39 -20.77
C ASP A 284 -15.01 22.05 -19.98
N GLU A 285 -16.16 21.93 -20.64
CA GLU A 285 -17.42 21.49 -20.04
C GLU A 285 -17.89 20.19 -20.67
N LEU A 286 -18.01 19.15 -19.85
CA LEU A 286 -18.25 17.78 -20.30
C LEU A 286 -19.63 17.30 -19.88
N GLN A 287 -20.44 16.97 -20.87
CA GLN A 287 -21.68 16.22 -20.66
C GLN A 287 -21.37 14.73 -20.48
N PRO A 288 -22.23 13.98 -19.78
CA PRO A 288 -22.04 12.53 -19.65
C PRO A 288 -22.20 11.85 -21.01
N LEU A 289 -21.27 10.95 -21.34
CA LEU A 289 -21.32 10.08 -22.51
C LEU A 289 -22.56 9.18 -22.48
N ASP A 290 -22.84 8.63 -21.31
CA ASP A 290 -24.02 7.81 -21.04
C ASP A 290 -24.35 7.84 -19.55
N ILE A 291 -25.56 7.41 -19.19
CA ILE A 291 -26.07 7.33 -17.82
C ILE A 291 -26.69 5.95 -17.60
N LEU A 292 -26.06 5.13 -16.76
CA LEU A 292 -26.63 3.89 -16.30
C LEU A 292 -27.65 4.17 -15.19
N LYS A 293 -28.93 4.00 -15.50
CA LYS A 293 -30.00 4.01 -14.50
C LYS A 293 -29.94 2.72 -13.70
N THR A 294 -29.84 2.87 -12.38
CA THR A 294 -29.83 1.73 -11.45
C THR A 294 -31.17 1.67 -10.73
N THR A 295 -31.63 0.45 -10.51
CA THR A 295 -32.85 0.18 -9.74
C THR A 295 -32.51 0.14 -8.26
N ALA A 296 -33.25 0.89 -7.45
CA ALA A 296 -33.17 0.76 -5.99
C ALA A 296 -34.34 -0.13 -5.54
N HIS A 297 -34.06 -1.31 -5.00
CA HIS A 297 -35.07 -2.16 -4.38
C HIS A 297 -34.68 -2.49 -2.93
N GLY A 298 -35.65 -2.33 -2.03
CA GLY A 298 -35.54 -2.69 -0.62
C GLY A 298 -34.65 -1.77 0.24
N PHE A 299 -34.19 -2.32 1.36
CA PHE A 299 -33.42 -1.63 2.40
C PHE A 299 -31.91 -1.55 2.13
N ALA A 300 -31.43 -1.88 0.92
CA ALA A 300 -30.00 -1.80 0.59
C ALA A 300 -29.50 -0.35 0.78
N ARG A 301 -28.77 -0.12 1.87
CA ARG A 301 -28.37 1.24 2.31
C ARG A 301 -27.16 1.76 1.54
N HIS A 302 -26.36 0.87 0.97
CA HIS A 302 -25.12 1.17 0.26
C HIS A 302 -25.21 0.69 -1.19
N LYS A 303 -24.64 1.41 -2.16
CA LYS A 303 -24.45 0.90 -3.53
C LYS A 303 -22.96 0.98 -3.83
N CYS A 304 -22.37 -0.14 -4.23
CA CYS A 304 -20.97 -0.16 -4.64
C CYS A 304 -20.89 -0.24 -6.16
N SER A 305 -20.08 0.63 -6.74
CA SER A 305 -19.73 0.56 -8.15
C SER A 305 -18.24 0.82 -8.32
N ARG A 306 -17.64 0.13 -9.29
CA ARG A 306 -16.23 0.22 -9.63
C ARG A 306 -16.01 -0.03 -11.11
N LEU A 307 -15.32 0.87 -11.79
CA LEU A 307 -14.77 0.67 -13.12
C LEU A 307 -13.73 -0.45 -13.04
N LEU A 308 -13.94 -1.49 -13.85
CA LEU A 308 -13.01 -2.60 -13.95
C LEU A 308 -11.91 -2.32 -15.00
N CYS A 309 -12.24 -1.50 -16.00
CA CYS A 309 -11.35 -0.93 -17.01
C CYS A 309 -12.06 0.26 -17.69
N ASP A 310 -11.48 0.82 -18.75
CA ASP A 310 -12.04 1.95 -19.51
C ASP A 310 -13.40 1.62 -20.17
N GLU A 311 -13.69 0.33 -20.37
CA GLU A 311 -14.84 -0.18 -21.12
C GLU A 311 -15.79 -1.01 -20.26
N ARG A 312 -15.60 -1.08 -18.95
CA ARG A 312 -16.38 -1.98 -18.10
C ARG A 312 -16.57 -1.47 -16.68
N ILE A 313 -17.77 -1.64 -16.16
CA ILE A 313 -18.12 -1.34 -14.77
C ILE A 313 -18.80 -2.53 -14.09
N ALA A 314 -18.47 -2.74 -12.83
CA ALA A 314 -19.22 -3.61 -11.94
C ALA A 314 -20.07 -2.77 -10.97
N VAL A 315 -21.32 -3.19 -10.77
CA VAL A 315 -22.27 -2.58 -9.86
C VAL A 315 -22.82 -3.67 -8.92
N GLY A 316 -22.55 -3.55 -7.63
CA GLY A 316 -23.11 -4.43 -6.62
C GLY A 316 -24.46 -3.94 -6.12
N SER A 317 -25.32 -4.89 -5.78
CA SER A 317 -26.61 -4.65 -5.13
C SER A 317 -27.61 -3.79 -5.92
N ASP A 318 -27.46 -3.71 -7.25
CA ASP A 318 -28.48 -3.14 -8.13
C ASP A 318 -29.63 -4.15 -8.27
N SER A 319 -30.90 -3.80 -8.05
CA SER A 319 -32.10 -4.69 -7.98
C SER A 319 -32.10 -5.85 -6.95
N ALA A 320 -30.96 -6.54 -6.73
CA ALA A 320 -30.84 -7.70 -5.85
C ALA A 320 -29.59 -7.57 -4.96
N ILE A 321 -29.78 -7.63 -3.64
CA ILE A 321 -28.76 -7.32 -2.61
C ILE A 321 -27.50 -8.21 -2.74
N ASP A 322 -27.70 -9.47 -3.11
CA ASP A 322 -26.75 -10.59 -3.20
C ASP A 322 -26.07 -10.73 -4.58
N THR A 323 -26.16 -9.70 -5.44
CA THR A 323 -25.73 -9.78 -6.83
C THR A 323 -24.72 -8.69 -7.20
N ILE A 324 -23.69 -9.05 -7.98
CA ILE A 324 -22.84 -8.13 -8.75
C ILE A 324 -23.26 -8.20 -10.21
N ARG A 325 -23.55 -7.05 -10.82
CA ARG A 325 -23.83 -6.92 -12.26
C ARG A 325 -22.65 -6.25 -12.95
N VAL A 326 -22.24 -6.80 -14.08
CA VAL A 326 -21.18 -6.23 -14.92
C VAL A 326 -21.79 -5.71 -16.20
N TYR A 327 -21.39 -4.50 -16.58
CA TYR A 327 -21.81 -3.83 -17.80
C TYR A 327 -20.58 -3.47 -18.64
N ASP A 328 -20.67 -3.69 -19.95
CA ASP A 328 -19.73 -3.16 -20.92
C ASP A 328 -20.20 -1.77 -21.37
N LEU A 329 -19.23 -0.88 -21.56
CA LEU A 329 -19.41 0.51 -21.92
C LEU A 329 -18.94 0.67 -23.36
N THR A 330 -19.89 0.85 -24.27
CA THR A 330 -19.62 0.98 -25.70
C THR A 330 -19.98 2.39 -26.18
N PRO A 331 -19.46 2.85 -27.33
CA PRO A 331 -19.93 4.11 -27.94
C PRO A 331 -21.44 4.15 -28.20
N THR A 332 -22.07 2.97 -28.37
CA THR A 332 -23.52 2.83 -28.56
C THR A 332 -24.32 2.79 -27.25
N GLY A 333 -23.64 2.81 -26.11
CA GLY A 333 -24.23 2.87 -24.77
C GLY A 333 -23.79 1.74 -23.84
N VAL A 334 -24.38 1.72 -22.64
CA VAL A 334 -24.13 0.73 -21.59
C VAL A 334 -24.96 -0.54 -21.80
N THR A 335 -24.28 -1.69 -21.92
CA THR A 335 -24.93 -3.00 -22.07
C THR A 335 -24.57 -3.92 -20.92
N ARG A 336 -25.55 -4.69 -20.43
CA ARG A 336 -25.33 -5.66 -19.34
C ARG A 336 -24.70 -6.93 -19.91
N THR A 337 -23.56 -7.33 -19.32
CA THR A 337 -22.77 -8.46 -19.82
C THR A 337 -22.95 -9.70 -18.95
N ARG A 338 -22.92 -9.55 -17.63
CA ARG A 338 -22.91 -10.70 -16.72
C ARG A 338 -23.43 -10.39 -15.32
N ASP A 339 -24.00 -11.39 -14.67
CA ASP A 339 -24.31 -11.37 -13.25
C ASP A 339 -23.51 -12.40 -12.46
N PHE A 340 -23.13 -12.04 -11.24
CA PHE A 340 -22.65 -12.94 -10.22
C PHE A 340 -23.64 -12.88 -9.06
N LYS A 341 -24.47 -13.91 -8.93
CA LYS A 341 -25.37 -14.08 -7.80
C LYS A 341 -24.68 -14.97 -6.76
N MET A 342 -24.73 -14.58 -5.49
CA MET A 342 -24.32 -15.49 -4.41
C MET A 342 -25.46 -16.46 -4.12
N ASP A 343 -25.18 -17.75 -4.22
CA ASP A 343 -26.07 -18.78 -3.73
C ASP A 343 -25.72 -19.05 -2.26
N ASP A 344 -26.67 -18.75 -1.36
CA ASP A 344 -26.58 -19.12 0.06
C ASP A 344 -26.95 -20.60 0.19
N SER A 345 -25.96 -21.45 0.42
CA SER A 345 -26.17 -22.79 0.97
C SER A 345 -25.54 -22.87 2.35
N ASP A 346 -26.16 -22.23 3.34
CA ASP A 346 -25.84 -22.45 4.74
C ASP A 346 -26.59 -23.70 5.25
N GLU A 347 -25.85 -24.65 5.85
CA GLU A 347 -26.34 -25.85 6.56
C GLU A 347 -27.23 -25.55 7.79
N GLY A 348 -27.71 -24.31 7.96
CA GLY A 348 -28.41 -23.83 9.17
C GLY A 348 -29.78 -23.19 8.95
N GLY A 349 -30.35 -23.21 7.73
CA GLY A 349 -31.76 -22.91 7.48
C GLY A 349 -32.21 -21.43 7.57
N LEU A 350 -31.33 -20.47 7.87
CA LEU A 350 -31.66 -19.04 7.84
C LEU A 350 -30.89 -18.33 6.70
N MET A 351 -31.57 -18.13 5.57
CA MET A 351 -31.03 -17.46 4.37
C MET A 351 -30.71 -15.98 4.66
N ARG A 352 -29.44 -15.63 4.89
CA ARG A 352 -29.01 -14.24 5.08
C ARG A 352 -28.21 -13.76 3.88
N LYS A 353 -28.92 -13.15 2.93
CA LYS A 353 -28.33 -12.48 1.77
C LYS A 353 -27.26 -11.47 2.20
N SER A 354 -26.05 -11.66 1.69
CA SER A 354 -24.90 -10.79 1.95
C SER A 354 -24.80 -9.69 0.90
N GLN A 355 -24.67 -8.44 1.35
CA GLN A 355 -24.52 -7.30 0.47
C GLN A 355 -23.05 -7.09 0.04
N VAL A 356 -22.82 -6.72 -1.22
CA VAL A 356 -21.48 -6.29 -1.70
C VAL A 356 -21.17 -4.89 -1.18
N GLN A 357 -20.02 -4.71 -0.54
CA GLN A 357 -19.60 -3.43 0.04
C GLN A 357 -18.55 -2.72 -0.81
N THR A 358 -17.64 -3.46 -1.43
CA THR A 358 -16.56 -2.89 -2.25
C THR A 358 -16.14 -3.85 -3.36
N ILE A 359 -15.61 -3.31 -4.45
CA ILE A 359 -15.17 -4.04 -5.65
C ILE A 359 -13.87 -3.37 -6.12
N GLU A 360 -12.85 -4.16 -6.46
CA GLU A 360 -11.56 -3.66 -6.95
C GLU A 360 -11.01 -4.53 -8.08
N PRO A 361 -10.66 -3.96 -9.25
CA PRO A 361 -10.08 -4.71 -10.35
C PRO A 361 -8.67 -5.19 -10.04
N LEU A 362 -8.26 -6.28 -10.68
CA LEU A 362 -6.87 -6.75 -10.67
C LEU A 362 -6.18 -6.44 -12.00
N PRO A 363 -4.91 -6.02 -11.99
CA PRO A 363 -4.18 -5.68 -13.22
C PRO A 363 -4.02 -6.91 -14.12
N VAL A 364 -4.02 -6.73 -15.45
CA VAL A 364 -3.81 -7.81 -16.41
C VAL A 364 -2.34 -8.21 -16.46
N THR A 365 -2.06 -9.50 -16.65
CA THR A 365 -0.70 -10.01 -16.86
C THR A 365 -0.69 -10.96 -18.05
N SER A 366 0.41 -11.03 -18.78
CA SER A 366 0.58 -11.91 -19.96
C SER A 366 0.26 -13.39 -19.68
N ARG A 367 0.55 -13.90 -18.46
CA ARG A 367 0.37 -15.33 -18.13
C ARG A 367 -1.04 -15.74 -17.72
N THR A 368 -1.89 -14.83 -17.25
CA THR A 368 -3.24 -15.22 -16.81
C THR A 368 -4.22 -15.35 -17.97
N GLY A 369 -3.86 -14.83 -19.15
CA GLY A 369 -4.80 -14.56 -20.23
C GLY A 369 -5.90 -13.57 -19.80
N GLY A 370 -6.86 -13.32 -20.69
CA GLY A 370 -8.00 -12.43 -20.45
C GLY A 370 -7.73 -10.96 -20.77
N ARG A 371 -8.80 -10.16 -20.69
CA ARG A 371 -8.82 -8.71 -20.93
C ARG A 371 -8.84 -7.93 -19.62
N ALA A 372 -8.54 -6.63 -19.70
CA ALA A 372 -8.68 -5.72 -18.57
C ALA A 372 -10.12 -5.75 -18.05
N GLY A 373 -10.26 -5.86 -16.73
CA GLY A 373 -11.56 -5.98 -16.08
C GLY A 373 -12.22 -7.36 -16.14
N ASP A 374 -11.53 -8.42 -16.58
CA ASP A 374 -12.04 -9.80 -16.46
C ASP A 374 -11.89 -10.36 -15.04
N LEU A 375 -10.98 -9.81 -14.23
CA LEU A 375 -10.65 -10.29 -12.89
C LEU A 375 -10.77 -9.16 -11.87
N PHE A 376 -11.50 -9.40 -10.79
CA PHE A 376 -11.68 -8.42 -9.71
C PHE A 376 -11.96 -9.09 -8.36
N LEU A 377 -11.62 -8.41 -7.27
CA LEU A 377 -11.98 -8.78 -5.91
C LEU A 377 -13.26 -8.06 -5.51
N ALA A 378 -14.12 -8.72 -4.74
CA ALA A 378 -15.28 -8.09 -4.11
C ALA A 378 -15.34 -8.43 -2.63
N GLY A 379 -15.58 -7.42 -1.80
CA GLY A 379 -15.78 -7.54 -0.36
C GLY A 379 -17.26 -7.53 -0.03
N TRP A 380 -17.68 -8.50 0.78
CA TRP A 380 -19.09 -8.76 1.08
C TRP A 380 -19.40 -8.51 2.57
N GLU A 381 -20.68 -8.32 2.90
CA GLU A 381 -21.17 -8.07 4.26
C GLU A 381 -20.90 -9.26 5.21
N ASP A 382 -20.74 -10.46 4.66
CA ASP A 382 -20.35 -11.67 5.39
C ASP A 382 -18.84 -11.74 5.72
N SER A 383 -18.12 -10.61 5.63
CA SER A 383 -16.69 -10.44 5.96
C SER A 383 -15.69 -11.19 5.05
N LYS A 384 -16.18 -11.80 3.96
CA LYS A 384 -15.34 -12.53 3.00
C LYS A 384 -14.99 -11.66 1.80
N VAL A 385 -13.76 -11.79 1.33
CA VAL A 385 -13.34 -11.25 0.03
C VAL A 385 -13.36 -12.40 -0.98
N ARG A 386 -14.02 -12.21 -2.12
CA ARG A 386 -14.12 -13.21 -3.18
C ARG A 386 -13.44 -12.71 -4.45
N LEU A 387 -12.72 -13.61 -5.12
CA LEU A 387 -12.13 -13.37 -6.44
C LEU A 387 -13.12 -13.79 -7.52
N HIS A 388 -13.52 -12.87 -8.37
CA HIS A 388 -14.43 -13.08 -9.48
C HIS A 388 -13.65 -13.10 -10.80
N ASP A 389 -14.02 -14.02 -11.69
CA ASP A 389 -13.44 -14.17 -13.02
C ASP A 389 -14.55 -14.27 -14.06
N LEU A 390 -14.65 -13.29 -14.96
CA LEU A 390 -15.65 -13.24 -16.03
C LEU A 390 -15.50 -14.38 -17.04
N ARG A 391 -14.37 -15.08 -17.06
CA ARG A 391 -14.09 -16.19 -17.97
C ARG A 391 -14.48 -17.54 -17.37
N SER A 392 -14.64 -17.61 -16.05
CA SER A 392 -15.10 -18.82 -15.35
C SER A 392 -16.62 -18.82 -15.27
N PRO A 393 -17.33 -19.95 -15.44
CA PRO A 393 -18.78 -19.99 -15.19
C PRO A 393 -19.14 -19.86 -13.71
N LYS A 394 -18.18 -20.03 -12.80
CA LYS A 394 -18.42 -19.96 -11.35
C LYS A 394 -18.78 -18.53 -10.89
N PRO A 395 -19.57 -18.38 -9.82
CA PRO A 395 -19.86 -17.07 -9.24
C PRO A 395 -18.61 -16.40 -8.68
N TYR A 396 -17.64 -17.19 -8.19
CA TYR A 396 -16.31 -16.77 -7.78
C TYR A 396 -15.34 -17.96 -7.90
N VAL A 397 -14.04 -17.70 -8.01
CA VAL A 397 -13.00 -18.73 -8.18
C VAL A 397 -12.15 -18.95 -6.93
N SER A 398 -12.14 -18.00 -6.00
CA SER A 398 -11.45 -18.10 -4.70
C SER A 398 -12.14 -17.23 -3.65
N SER A 399 -11.94 -17.55 -2.37
CA SER A 399 -12.46 -16.81 -1.22
C SER A 399 -11.37 -16.65 -0.16
N TYR A 400 -11.25 -15.45 0.40
CA TYR A 400 -10.26 -15.06 1.39
C TYR A 400 -10.99 -14.62 2.66
N ILE A 401 -10.64 -15.24 3.79
CA ILE A 401 -11.41 -15.15 5.03
C ILE A 401 -10.45 -14.88 6.19
N ASP A 402 -10.85 -13.95 7.06
CA ASP A 402 -10.28 -13.83 8.39
C ASP A 402 -11.19 -14.54 9.38
N THR A 403 -10.76 -15.67 9.93
CA THR A 403 -11.57 -16.50 10.85
C THR A 403 -11.69 -15.91 12.26
N VAL A 404 -11.01 -14.79 12.54
CA VAL A 404 -11.00 -14.13 13.85
C VAL A 404 -11.85 -12.86 13.84
N ASP A 405 -11.91 -12.16 12.71
CA ASP A 405 -12.60 -10.88 12.56
C ASP A 405 -13.66 -10.96 11.46
N ASP A 406 -14.93 -11.03 11.87
CA ASP A 406 -16.14 -11.09 11.03
C ASP A 406 -16.71 -9.70 10.68
N SER A 407 -15.91 -8.66 10.88
CA SER A 407 -16.31 -7.29 10.57
C SER A 407 -16.48 -7.03 9.07
N LEU A 408 -17.36 -6.07 8.75
CA LEU A 408 -17.63 -5.59 7.40
C LEU A 408 -16.35 -5.17 6.67
N ILE A 409 -16.32 -5.40 5.36
CA ILE A 409 -15.23 -4.96 4.50
C ILE A 409 -15.59 -3.61 3.90
N TYR A 410 -14.81 -2.56 4.19
CA TYR A 410 -15.05 -1.20 3.67
C TYR A 410 -14.25 -0.90 2.41
N VAL A 411 -12.99 -1.34 2.36
CA VAL A 411 -12.08 -1.08 1.24
C VAL A 411 -11.18 -2.29 1.00
N ILE A 412 -10.87 -2.52 -0.27
CA ILE A 412 -9.85 -3.47 -0.71
C ILE A 412 -8.77 -2.65 -1.42
N GLN A 413 -7.50 -3.01 -1.25
CA GLN A 413 -6.40 -2.39 -1.97
C GLN A 413 -5.49 -3.48 -2.53
N PRO A 414 -5.62 -3.83 -3.83
CA PRO A 414 -4.66 -4.67 -4.49
C PRO A 414 -3.28 -4.03 -4.50
N ILE A 415 -2.25 -4.86 -4.34
CA ILE A 415 -0.83 -4.49 -4.51
C ILE A 415 -0.28 -5.48 -5.54
N GLY A 416 -0.30 -5.04 -6.80
CA GLY A 416 -0.06 -5.92 -7.94
C GLY A 416 -1.06 -7.08 -7.98
N ARG A 417 -0.54 -8.29 -8.20
CA ARG A 417 -1.28 -9.57 -8.12
C ARG A 417 -0.75 -10.48 -7.02
N GLU A 418 0.23 -10.01 -6.28
CA GLU A 418 0.88 -10.78 -5.24
C GLU A 418 0.06 -10.77 -3.96
N CYS A 419 -0.52 -9.64 -3.60
CA CYS A 419 -1.24 -9.49 -2.34
C CYS A 419 -2.28 -8.37 -2.42
N PHE A 420 -3.13 -8.33 -1.41
CA PHE A 420 -4.06 -7.22 -1.22
C PHE A 420 -4.28 -6.95 0.26
N LEU A 421 -4.68 -5.71 0.54
CA LEU A 421 -5.07 -5.26 1.87
C LEU A 421 -6.58 -5.10 1.94
N VAL A 422 -7.13 -5.27 3.13
CA VAL A 422 -8.55 -5.11 3.41
C VAL A 422 -8.72 -4.22 4.63
N GLY A 423 -9.48 -3.16 4.47
CA GLY A 423 -9.90 -2.28 5.54
C GLY A 423 -11.17 -2.78 6.21
N SER A 424 -11.08 -3.08 7.50
CA SER A 424 -12.22 -3.54 8.31
C SER A 424 -13.12 -2.37 8.72
N GLY A 425 -14.41 -2.64 8.94
CA GLY A 425 -15.42 -1.68 9.36
C GLY A 425 -15.35 -1.28 10.83
N ILE A 426 -14.50 -1.91 11.63
CA ILE A 426 -14.32 -1.61 13.05
C ILE A 426 -12.89 -1.98 13.48
N ASN A 427 -12.53 -1.60 14.71
CA ASN A 427 -11.27 -1.88 15.38
C ASN A 427 -10.02 -1.27 14.73
N ALA A 428 -10.18 -0.43 13.70
CA ALA A 428 -9.09 0.14 12.90
C ALA A 428 -8.16 -0.94 12.33
N THR A 429 -8.73 -2.04 11.85
CA THR A 429 -7.96 -3.22 11.41
C THR A 429 -7.67 -3.17 9.91
N VAL A 430 -6.40 -3.36 9.55
CA VAL A 430 -5.97 -3.67 8.18
C VAL A 430 -5.58 -5.14 8.10
N LYS A 431 -6.30 -5.89 7.28
CA LYS A 431 -6.12 -7.32 7.04
C LYS A 431 -5.25 -7.51 5.80
N PHE A 432 -4.21 -8.33 5.91
CA PHE A 432 -3.29 -8.67 4.82
C PHE A 432 -3.71 -9.99 4.22
N PHE A 433 -3.69 -10.14 2.90
CA PHE A 433 -3.95 -11.41 2.24
C PHE A 433 -2.94 -11.66 1.13
N ASP A 434 -2.39 -12.87 1.11
CA ASP A 434 -1.47 -13.32 0.08
C ASP A 434 -2.22 -14.02 -1.07
N MET A 435 -1.95 -13.59 -2.31
CA MET A 435 -2.51 -14.15 -3.54
C MET A 435 -1.45 -14.83 -4.41
N ARG A 436 -0.19 -14.89 -3.97
CA ARG A 436 0.90 -15.46 -4.75
C ARG A 436 0.65 -16.95 -5.02
N MET A 437 0.53 -17.29 -6.30
CA MET A 437 0.54 -18.68 -6.76
C MET A 437 1.87 -19.38 -6.41
N PRO A 438 1.88 -20.72 -6.25
CA PRO A 438 3.13 -21.49 -6.22
C PRO A 438 4.01 -21.09 -7.41
N ASN A 439 5.31 -20.88 -7.18
CA ASN A 439 6.31 -20.38 -8.15
C ASN A 439 6.38 -18.85 -8.38
N ARG A 440 5.58 -18.04 -7.68
CA ARG A 440 5.82 -16.57 -7.62
C ARG A 440 6.95 -16.25 -6.64
N TYR A 441 7.55 -15.06 -6.79
CA TYR A 441 8.68 -14.67 -5.94
C TYR A 441 8.30 -14.72 -4.46
N SER A 442 9.17 -15.36 -3.69
CA SER A 442 9.09 -15.51 -2.24
C SER A 442 10.45 -15.15 -1.69
N TYR A 443 10.52 -14.24 -0.72
CA TYR A 443 11.80 -13.93 -0.08
C TYR A 443 12.37 -15.15 0.65
N LEU A 444 11.51 -16.07 1.09
CA LEU A 444 11.92 -17.30 1.77
C LEU A 444 12.80 -18.20 0.88
N ASP A 445 12.59 -18.18 -0.44
CA ASP A 445 13.37 -18.95 -1.42
C ASP A 445 14.79 -18.36 -1.60
N ALA A 446 14.99 -17.10 -1.19
CA ALA A 446 16.29 -16.42 -1.25
C ALA A 446 17.16 -16.67 -0.02
N ARG A 447 16.66 -17.42 0.98
CA ARG A 447 17.46 -17.80 2.13
C ARG A 447 18.51 -18.83 1.71
N PRO A 448 19.80 -18.64 2.04
CA PRO A 448 20.78 -19.69 1.86
C PRO A 448 20.32 -20.92 2.64
N ALA A 449 20.31 -22.09 2.00
CA ALA A 449 20.20 -23.34 2.72
C ALA A 449 21.31 -23.35 3.80
N PRO A 450 21.01 -23.69 5.07
CA PRO A 450 22.04 -23.71 6.09
C PRO A 450 23.13 -24.70 5.65
N LEU A 451 24.34 -24.17 5.39
CA LEU A 451 25.53 -24.99 5.19
C LEU A 451 25.68 -25.84 6.45
N HIS A 452 25.47 -27.15 6.32
CA HIS A 452 25.77 -28.09 7.39
C HIS A 452 27.23 -27.90 7.79
N SER A 453 27.46 -27.57 9.05
CA SER A 453 28.76 -27.74 9.68
C SER A 453 29.13 -29.21 9.56
N GLN A 454 30.03 -29.55 8.62
CA GLN A 454 30.71 -30.84 8.60
C GLN A 454 31.58 -30.91 9.84
N ASN A 455 30.99 -31.37 10.95
CA ASN A 455 31.76 -31.79 12.10
C ASN A 455 32.41 -33.14 11.77
N HIS A 456 33.73 -33.13 11.78
CA HIS A 456 34.60 -34.29 11.78
C HIS A 456 34.16 -35.33 12.81
N GLN A 457 33.73 -36.50 12.34
CA GLN A 457 34.03 -37.78 12.99
C GLN A 457 34.26 -38.85 11.92
N ASN A 458 35.54 -39.11 11.63
CA ASN A 458 36.00 -40.40 11.13
C ASN A 458 35.70 -41.45 12.19
N HIS A 459 35.17 -42.62 11.81
CA HIS A 459 35.84 -43.91 12.00
C HIS A 459 35.01 -45.10 11.49
N HIS A 460 35.68 -45.91 10.65
CA HIS A 460 35.50 -47.35 10.41
C HIS A 460 34.17 -47.91 9.87
N TYR A 461 34.13 -48.17 8.55
CA TYR A 461 34.00 -49.57 8.09
C TYR A 461 34.53 -49.78 6.67
N ARG A 462 35.01 -51.01 6.46
CA ARG A 462 35.85 -51.53 5.36
C ARG A 462 35.16 -51.58 3.99
N GLN A 463 36.01 -51.43 2.97
CA GLN A 463 35.78 -51.76 1.57
C GLN A 463 35.50 -53.26 1.37
N THR A 464 34.54 -53.58 0.49
CA THR A 464 34.63 -54.72 -0.44
C THR A 464 34.01 -54.32 -1.78
N SER A 465 34.78 -54.48 -2.84
CA SER A 465 34.44 -54.29 -4.25
C SER A 465 33.55 -55.41 -4.79
N ASN A 466 32.59 -55.07 -5.66
CA ASN A 466 32.33 -55.77 -6.95
C ASN A 466 31.23 -55.09 -7.79
N GLY A 467 31.60 -54.72 -9.03
CA GLY A 467 30.88 -55.02 -10.28
C GLY A 467 29.43 -54.56 -10.56
N PHE A 468 29.32 -53.53 -11.42
CA PHE A 468 28.39 -53.33 -12.55
C PHE A 468 26.85 -53.19 -12.39
N HIS A 469 26.39 -51.99 -12.83
CA HIS A 469 25.14 -51.57 -13.48
C HIS A 469 23.76 -52.09 -12.99
N ASN A 470 23.01 -51.18 -12.37
CA ASN A 470 21.71 -50.71 -12.88
C ASN A 470 21.29 -49.41 -12.16
N PHE A 471 21.11 -48.32 -12.92
CA PHE A 471 20.53 -47.08 -12.39
C PHE A 471 19.01 -47.25 -12.23
N GLN A 472 18.60 -47.71 -11.06
CA GLN A 472 17.25 -47.52 -10.55
C GLN A 472 17.34 -46.47 -9.43
N LEU A 473 16.70 -45.32 -9.65
CA LEU A 473 16.50 -44.27 -8.64
C LEU A 473 15.68 -44.84 -7.48
N GLN A 474 16.35 -45.42 -6.49
CA GLN A 474 15.77 -45.65 -5.18
C GLN A 474 15.99 -44.41 -4.31
N ASN A 475 14.90 -43.66 -4.12
CA ASN A 475 14.74 -42.67 -3.08
C ASN A 475 14.95 -43.34 -1.71
N VAL A 476 16.15 -43.22 -1.15
CA VAL A 476 16.37 -43.47 0.28
C VAL A 476 16.08 -42.14 0.99
N GLU A 477 14.80 -41.94 1.30
CA GLU A 477 14.32 -40.84 2.14
C GLU A 477 14.78 -41.05 3.57
N THR A 478 15.83 -40.35 4.00
CA THR A 478 16.08 -40.21 5.43
C THR A 478 14.98 -39.33 6.06
N PRO A 479 14.36 -39.72 7.20
CA PRO A 479 13.28 -38.95 7.81
C PRO A 479 13.71 -37.56 8.29
N ALA A 480 15.01 -37.28 8.40
CA ALA A 480 15.54 -35.96 8.73
C ALA A 480 15.51 -34.97 7.54
N SER A 481 15.83 -35.43 6.32
CA SER A 481 15.79 -34.61 5.11
C SER A 481 14.35 -34.32 4.68
N GLU A 482 13.44 -35.28 4.87
CA GLU A 482 12.01 -35.06 4.66
C GLU A 482 11.42 -34.04 5.64
N LYS A 483 11.90 -34.02 6.90
CA LYS A 483 11.45 -33.06 7.90
C LYS A 483 11.97 -31.65 7.64
N ILE A 484 13.20 -31.49 7.14
CA ILE A 484 13.76 -30.19 6.75
C ILE A 484 13.11 -29.66 5.47
N LEU A 485 12.85 -30.52 4.48
CA LEU A 485 12.14 -30.13 3.26
C LEU A 485 10.67 -29.81 3.56
N LYS A 486 10.02 -30.59 4.42
CA LYS A 486 8.68 -30.30 4.93
C LYS A 486 8.66 -29.05 5.80
N ASP A 487 9.63 -28.76 6.66
CA ASP A 487 9.66 -27.54 7.47
C ASP A 487 9.95 -26.28 6.64
N SER A 488 10.73 -26.41 5.56
CA SER A 488 10.97 -25.33 4.59
C SER A 488 9.74 -25.05 3.72
N LEU A 489 8.91 -26.06 3.47
CA LEU A 489 7.64 -25.98 2.75
C LEU A 489 6.41 -25.81 3.67
N ARG A 490 6.56 -25.92 5.00
CA ARG A 490 5.51 -25.82 6.04
C ARG A 490 5.69 -24.61 6.96
N TYR A 491 5.96 -23.44 6.38
CA TYR A 491 5.29 -22.26 6.92
C TYR A 491 4.08 -22.00 6.04
N PRO A 492 2.90 -22.61 6.32
CA PRO A 492 1.69 -22.08 5.72
C PRO A 492 1.66 -20.61 6.12
N ARG A 493 1.71 -19.74 5.10
CA ARG A 493 1.77 -18.28 5.27
C ARG A 493 0.52 -17.87 6.02
N ARG A 494 0.63 -17.76 7.34
CA ARG A 494 -0.45 -17.24 8.16
C ARG A 494 -0.47 -15.74 7.92
N ASP A 495 -1.53 -15.31 7.26
CA ASP A 495 -1.79 -13.91 7.06
C ASP A 495 -1.98 -13.21 8.41
N VAL A 496 -1.85 -11.88 8.41
CA VAL A 496 -1.93 -11.07 9.63
C VAL A 496 -2.99 -10.00 9.50
N SER A 497 -3.50 -9.57 10.65
CA SER A 497 -4.39 -8.42 10.75
C SER A 497 -3.81 -7.43 11.75
N VAL A 498 -3.51 -6.23 11.28
CA VAL A 498 -2.79 -5.18 12.01
C VAL A 498 -3.77 -4.14 12.50
N PHE A 499 -3.66 -3.77 13.78
CA PHE A 499 -4.45 -2.72 14.39
C PHE A 499 -3.76 -1.37 14.23
N LEU A 500 -4.47 -0.40 13.65
CA LEU A 500 -4.06 1.01 13.54
C LEU A 500 -4.62 1.86 14.69
N SER A 501 -4.93 1.23 15.83
CA SER A 501 -5.51 1.87 17.00
C SER A 501 -4.48 2.68 17.79
N ASN A 502 -3.96 3.74 17.18
CA ASN A 502 -3.04 4.68 17.82
C ASN A 502 -3.73 6.02 18.12
N ARG A 503 -3.09 6.85 18.96
CA ARG A 503 -3.57 8.19 19.28
C ARG A 503 -3.03 9.16 18.23
N PRO A 504 -3.89 9.93 17.54
CA PRO A 504 -3.42 10.95 16.62
C PRO A 504 -2.62 12.02 17.39
N PRO A 505 -1.61 12.65 16.76
CA PRO A 505 -0.88 13.75 17.37
C PRO A 505 -1.81 14.91 17.73
N VAL A 506 -1.59 15.54 18.89
CA VAL A 506 -2.35 16.73 19.30
C VAL A 506 -2.01 17.87 18.35
N ARG A 507 -3.01 18.43 17.66
CA ARG A 507 -2.85 19.64 16.84
C ARG A 507 -2.91 20.88 17.75
N PRO A 508 -1.85 21.70 17.84
CA PRO A 508 -1.84 22.88 18.72
C PRO A 508 -2.86 23.96 18.32
N SER A 509 -3.38 23.94 17.09
CA SER A 509 -4.07 25.09 16.48
C SER A 509 -5.57 24.91 16.23
N ASN A 510 -6.20 23.87 16.77
CA ASN A 510 -7.66 23.71 16.67
C ASN A 510 -8.26 23.71 18.07
N ARG A 511 -9.05 24.75 18.37
CA ARG A 511 -10.14 24.69 19.34
C ARG A 511 -11.18 23.66 18.85
N ALA A 512 -10.81 22.38 18.85
CA ALA A 512 -11.80 21.31 18.80
C ALA A 512 -12.47 21.24 20.18
N PRO A 513 -13.77 20.90 20.27
CA PRO A 513 -14.46 20.83 21.54
C PRO A 513 -13.72 19.87 22.48
N LEU A 514 -13.50 20.31 23.72
CA LEU A 514 -12.81 19.62 24.82
C LEU A 514 -13.41 18.23 25.21
N PHE A 515 -14.37 17.71 24.43
CA PHE A 515 -15.12 16.48 24.72
C PHE A 515 -14.71 15.26 23.88
N ARG A 516 -13.83 15.40 22.88
CA ARG A 516 -13.19 14.22 22.26
C ARG A 516 -11.91 13.92 23.02
N ASP A 517 -12.04 13.15 24.10
CA ASP A 517 -10.88 12.53 24.75
C ASP A 517 -9.96 11.91 23.70
N ASN A 518 -8.65 12.02 23.95
CA ASN A 518 -7.56 11.57 23.08
C ASN A 518 -7.47 10.02 23.04
N LEU A 519 -8.58 9.38 22.70
CA LEU A 519 -8.80 7.94 22.69
C LEU A 519 -8.19 7.33 21.43
N ARG A 520 -7.79 6.07 21.55
CA ARG A 520 -7.27 5.30 20.41
C ARG A 520 -8.38 5.10 19.39
N TYR A 521 -8.07 5.32 18.11
CA TYR A 521 -9.04 5.08 17.04
C TYR A 521 -9.45 3.60 16.96
N ARG A 522 -10.75 3.33 16.85
CA ARG A 522 -11.34 1.98 16.76
C ARG A 522 -12.42 1.88 15.68
N GLY A 523 -12.52 2.87 14.80
CA GLY A 523 -13.52 2.91 13.74
C GLY A 523 -13.11 2.16 12.47
N PRO A 524 -13.85 2.40 11.37
CA PRO A 524 -13.58 1.82 10.06
C PRO A 524 -12.27 2.27 9.42
N ILE A 525 -11.76 1.47 8.49
CA ILE A 525 -10.82 1.95 7.49
C ILE A 525 -11.61 2.36 6.25
N TYR A 526 -11.65 3.65 5.92
CA TYR A 526 -12.57 4.18 4.89
C TYR A 526 -12.02 4.07 3.47
N THR A 527 -10.72 4.29 3.30
CA THR A 527 -10.08 4.29 1.98
C THR A 527 -8.61 3.89 2.11
N MET A 528 -8.03 3.47 0.99
CA MET A 528 -6.61 3.23 0.84
C MET A 528 -6.16 3.73 -0.54
N SER A 529 -4.88 4.08 -0.65
CA SER A 529 -4.26 4.38 -1.94
C SER A 529 -2.79 3.95 -1.93
N VAL A 530 -2.30 3.50 -3.08
CA VAL A 530 -0.90 3.12 -3.31
C VAL A 530 -0.37 3.99 -4.45
N PRO A 531 0.71 4.78 -4.24
CA PRO A 531 1.20 5.71 -5.26
C PRO A 531 1.62 5.05 -6.57
N SER A 532 2.14 3.84 -6.51
CA SER A 532 2.49 3.05 -7.70
C SER A 532 2.49 1.56 -7.39
N PRO A 533 2.36 0.68 -8.40
CA PRO A 533 2.49 -0.75 -8.20
C PRO A 533 3.83 -1.20 -7.58
N SER A 534 4.88 -0.37 -7.62
CA SER A 534 6.20 -0.66 -7.04
C SER A 534 6.48 0.08 -5.72
N SER A 535 5.61 1.01 -5.31
CA SER A 535 5.76 1.77 -4.06
C SER A 535 5.80 0.84 -2.84
N SER A 536 6.67 1.18 -1.89
CA SER A 536 6.72 0.56 -0.56
C SER A 536 5.73 1.20 0.42
N THR A 537 4.89 2.13 -0.03
CA THR A 537 4.00 2.93 0.82
C THR A 537 2.54 2.67 0.48
N VAL A 538 1.71 2.55 1.52
CA VAL A 538 0.25 2.58 1.41
C VAL A 538 -0.29 3.68 2.32
N TYR A 539 -1.17 4.51 1.78
CA TYR A 539 -1.92 5.50 2.53
C TYR A 539 -3.26 4.94 2.96
N VAL A 540 -3.63 5.12 4.22
CA VAL A 540 -4.83 4.55 4.85
C VAL A 540 -5.65 5.67 5.47
N GLY A 541 -6.90 5.80 5.05
CA GLY A 541 -7.83 6.81 5.56
C GLY A 541 -8.64 6.30 6.73
N VAL A 542 -8.52 6.98 7.86
CA VAL A 542 -9.34 6.77 9.07
C VAL A 542 -10.06 8.07 9.42
N GLU A 543 -11.01 8.02 10.34
CA GLU A 543 -11.74 9.24 10.74
C GLU A 543 -10.78 10.40 11.08
N ALA A 544 -10.96 11.51 10.38
CA ALA A 544 -10.20 12.74 10.52
C ALA A 544 -8.66 12.65 10.32
N ASN A 545 -8.12 11.53 9.85
CA ASN A 545 -6.67 11.34 9.72
C ASN A 545 -6.29 10.45 8.53
N VAL A 546 -5.06 10.62 8.06
CA VAL A 546 -4.41 9.71 7.11
C VAL A 546 -3.22 9.06 7.81
N ILE A 547 -3.06 7.75 7.65
CA ILE A 547 -1.94 6.97 8.16
C ILE A 547 -1.13 6.47 6.95
N ARG A 548 0.18 6.66 6.99
CA ARG A 548 1.14 6.09 6.06
C ARG A 548 1.67 4.77 6.65
N LEU A 549 1.57 3.70 5.87
CA LEU A 549 2.17 2.40 6.16
C LEU A 549 3.32 2.15 5.19
N ASP A 550 4.54 2.04 5.72
CA ASP A 550 5.72 1.73 4.93
C ASP A 550 6.13 0.25 5.11
N PHE A 551 6.31 -0.44 4.00
CA PHE A 551 6.80 -1.81 3.91
C PHE A 551 8.33 -1.81 3.80
N ALA A 552 8.98 -1.80 4.96
CA ALA A 552 10.44 -1.81 5.07
C ALA A 552 10.88 -2.73 6.21
N SER A 553 11.78 -3.66 5.91
CA SER A 553 12.36 -4.53 6.94
C SER A 553 13.40 -3.80 7.77
N THR A 554 13.47 -4.12 9.06
CA THR A 554 14.56 -3.69 9.93
C THR A 554 15.92 -4.01 9.30
N ASP A 555 16.05 -5.19 8.67
CA ASP A 555 17.30 -5.60 7.99
C ASP A 555 17.69 -4.66 6.84
N ASP A 556 16.71 -4.07 6.15
CA ASP A 556 16.95 -3.14 5.04
C ASP A 556 17.40 -1.77 5.57
N ILE A 557 16.85 -1.33 6.70
CA ILE A 557 17.13 -0.01 7.29
C ILE A 557 18.30 -0.02 8.29
N THR A 558 18.77 -1.17 8.77
CA THR A 558 19.95 -1.27 9.66
C THR A 558 21.11 -2.04 9.03
N GLY A 559 20.90 -2.67 7.88
CA GLY A 559 21.90 -3.50 7.20
C GLY A 559 22.97 -2.70 6.45
N PRO A 560 23.95 -3.40 5.84
CA PRO A 560 25.10 -2.79 5.15
C PRO A 560 24.72 -1.93 3.94
N HIS A 561 23.50 -2.10 3.40
CA HIS A 561 22.98 -1.33 2.28
C HIS A 561 21.91 -0.31 2.69
N ARG A 562 21.82 0.03 3.99
CA ARG A 562 20.87 1.02 4.56
C ARG A 562 20.75 2.28 3.72
N GLN A 563 21.87 2.86 3.32
CA GLN A 563 21.89 4.10 2.53
C GLN A 563 21.11 3.99 1.22
N TRP A 564 21.19 2.85 0.52
CA TRP A 564 20.42 2.65 -0.70
C TRP A 564 18.92 2.62 -0.39
N TYR A 565 18.50 1.91 0.67
CA TYR A 565 17.09 1.81 1.03
C TYR A 565 16.50 3.13 1.54
N GLU A 566 17.23 3.88 2.36
CA GLU A 566 16.80 5.18 2.86
C GLU A 566 16.53 6.17 1.72
N GLN A 567 17.42 6.19 0.73
CA GLN A 567 17.25 7.00 -0.47
C GLN A 567 16.10 6.43 -1.32
N ASN A 568 16.23 5.19 -1.78
CA ASN A 568 15.40 4.62 -2.85
C ASN A 568 14.04 4.06 -2.41
N LEU A 569 13.72 4.01 -1.12
CA LEU A 569 12.36 3.68 -0.66
C LEU A 569 11.56 4.93 -0.25
N GLY A 570 12.17 6.13 -0.27
CA GLY A 570 11.46 7.37 0.02
C GLY A 570 10.81 7.39 1.42
N LEU A 571 11.42 6.71 2.40
CA LEU A 571 10.83 6.53 3.72
C LEU A 571 10.79 7.85 4.49
N GLY A 572 11.80 8.73 4.35
CA GLY A 572 11.89 9.96 5.15
C GLY A 572 11.86 9.67 6.65
N LEU A 573 12.57 8.61 7.04
CA LEU A 573 12.86 8.29 8.42
C LEU A 573 14.20 8.96 8.74
N ASP A 574 14.21 9.90 9.68
CA ASP A 574 15.48 10.37 10.25
C ASP A 574 15.91 9.36 11.33
N VAL A 575 16.43 8.23 10.87
CA VAL A 575 16.83 7.11 11.71
C VAL A 575 17.91 7.53 12.72
N ASP A 576 18.77 8.48 12.35
CA ASP A 576 19.82 9.02 13.22
C ASP A 576 19.24 9.99 14.26
N ALA A 577 18.46 11.01 13.87
CA ALA A 577 17.86 11.93 14.84
C ALA A 577 16.89 11.24 15.80
N THR A 578 16.20 10.19 15.34
CA THR A 578 15.33 9.37 16.19
C THR A 578 16.11 8.51 17.20
N ALA A 579 17.36 8.13 16.91
CA ALA A 579 18.24 7.47 17.86
C ALA A 579 18.85 8.45 18.89
N TYR A 580 19.20 9.67 18.47
CA TYR A 580 19.78 10.71 19.35
C TYR A 580 18.79 11.34 20.33
N ALA A 581 17.52 11.50 19.96
CA ALA A 581 16.51 12.16 20.82
C ALA A 581 16.28 11.44 22.16
N ASP A 582 16.48 10.12 22.22
CA ASP A 582 16.27 9.32 23.43
C ASP A 582 17.52 9.20 24.31
N ALA A 583 18.73 9.33 23.74
CA ALA A 583 19.96 9.36 24.54
C ALA A 583 19.95 10.54 25.54
N ASN A 584 19.27 11.63 25.18
CA ASN A 584 19.11 12.81 26.02
C ASN A 584 17.79 12.83 26.82
N ALA A 585 16.84 11.93 26.57
CA ALA A 585 15.60 11.86 27.35
C ALA A 585 15.82 11.41 28.82
N GLY A 586 16.99 10.82 29.11
CA GLY A 586 17.43 10.45 30.45
C GLY A 586 18.24 11.53 31.21
N ILE A 587 18.63 12.62 30.55
CA ILE A 587 19.40 13.72 31.16
C ILE A 587 18.47 14.93 31.15
N GLY A 588 18.01 15.38 32.32
CA GLY A 588 16.95 16.38 32.50
C GLY A 588 17.21 17.81 31.96
N ASN A 589 17.96 17.97 30.89
CA ASN A 589 18.13 19.24 30.20
C ASN A 589 17.04 19.41 29.14
N HIS A 590 16.04 20.21 29.50
CA HIS A 590 15.02 20.78 28.61
C HIS A 590 15.62 21.75 27.58
N LEU A 591 16.51 21.28 26.71
CA LEU A 591 16.80 22.01 25.48
C LEU A 591 15.69 21.70 24.47
N PRO A 592 15.06 22.71 23.83
CA PRO A 592 14.00 22.48 22.88
C PRO A 592 14.63 21.83 21.64
N VAL A 593 14.56 20.50 21.57
CA VAL A 593 14.74 19.79 20.30
C VAL A 593 13.76 20.45 19.34
N HIS A 594 14.30 21.01 18.25
CA HIS A 594 13.51 21.70 17.23
C HIS A 594 12.24 20.90 16.96
N SER A 595 11.11 21.60 16.99
CA SER A 595 9.75 21.10 16.72
C SER A 595 9.60 20.61 15.26
N SER A 596 10.49 19.72 14.79
CA SER A 596 10.34 19.00 13.54
C SER A 596 9.26 17.93 13.72
N SER A 597 8.02 18.40 13.56
CA SER A 597 6.77 17.69 13.36
C SER A 597 6.60 16.31 14.02
N SER A 598 5.76 16.26 15.06
CA SER A 598 5.20 15.02 15.62
C SER A 598 4.50 14.12 14.58
N SER A 599 4.21 14.63 13.37
CA SER A 599 3.69 13.84 12.24
C SER A 599 4.70 12.87 11.64
N VAL A 600 6.00 12.98 11.93
CA VAL A 600 7.03 12.12 11.31
C VAL A 600 7.39 10.91 12.18
N ARG A 601 7.03 10.93 13.48
CA ARG A 601 7.43 9.88 14.42
C ARG A 601 6.66 8.57 14.14
N PRO A 602 7.36 7.46 13.87
CA PRO A 602 6.74 6.14 13.80
C PRO A 602 6.07 5.77 15.12
N PHE A 603 4.92 5.10 15.03
CA PHE A 603 4.23 4.54 16.17
C PHE A 603 4.21 3.01 16.11
N ASP A 604 4.09 2.41 17.30
CA ASP A 604 4.16 0.96 17.44
C ASP A 604 2.82 0.32 17.05
N LEU A 605 2.91 -0.78 16.30
CA LEU A 605 1.76 -1.55 15.85
C LEU A 605 1.53 -2.77 16.74
N SER A 606 0.29 -3.22 16.77
CA SER A 606 -0.07 -4.56 17.24
C SER A 606 -0.81 -5.30 16.14
N CYS A 607 -0.74 -6.62 16.14
CA CYS A 607 -1.45 -7.44 15.18
C CYS A 607 -1.80 -8.80 15.79
N TYR A 608 -2.54 -9.61 15.03
CA TYR A 608 -2.57 -11.04 15.24
C TYR A 608 -2.18 -11.80 13.97
N GLU A 609 -1.51 -12.93 14.17
CA GLU A 609 -1.36 -13.96 13.16
C GLU A 609 -2.65 -14.79 13.09
N ARG A 610 -3.24 -14.90 11.90
CA ARG A 610 -4.48 -15.67 11.71
C ARG A 610 -4.22 -17.15 11.96
N PRO A 611 -5.13 -17.84 12.66
CA PRO A 611 -5.07 -19.28 12.77
C PRO A 611 -5.40 -19.91 11.41
N LEU A 612 -5.09 -21.19 11.25
CA LEU A 612 -5.48 -21.87 10.01
C LEU A 612 -7.02 -21.97 9.95
N PRO A 613 -7.62 -22.00 8.75
CA PRO A 613 -9.07 -22.12 8.62
C PRO A 613 -9.65 -23.31 9.40
N GLU A 614 -8.93 -24.43 9.46
CA GLU A 614 -9.33 -25.65 10.17
C GLU A 614 -9.34 -25.48 11.70
N ASP A 615 -8.53 -24.54 12.21
CA ASP A 615 -8.43 -24.24 13.64
C ASP A 615 -9.69 -23.48 14.16
N ARG A 616 -10.60 -23.05 13.28
CA ARG A 616 -11.86 -22.34 13.60
C ARG A 616 -11.66 -21.19 14.60
N GLY A 617 -10.64 -20.36 14.37
CA GLY A 617 -10.33 -19.22 15.25
C GLY A 617 -9.55 -19.57 16.53
N LYS A 618 -9.23 -20.85 16.80
CA LYS A 618 -8.39 -21.23 17.94
C LYS A 618 -6.91 -20.99 17.64
N GLY A 619 -6.13 -20.62 18.66
CA GLY A 619 -4.68 -20.48 18.51
C GLY A 619 -4.19 -19.16 17.89
N VAL A 620 -5.01 -18.10 17.96
CA VAL A 620 -4.62 -16.73 17.55
C VAL A 620 -3.38 -16.27 18.32
N LYS A 621 -2.34 -15.84 17.62
CA LYS A 621 -1.15 -15.25 18.24
C LYS A 621 -1.20 -13.74 18.16
N LEU A 622 -1.31 -13.08 19.31
CA LEU A 622 -1.22 -11.63 19.43
C LEU A 622 0.24 -11.19 19.47
N MET A 623 0.56 -10.17 18.69
CA MET A 623 1.90 -9.65 18.51
C MET A 623 1.92 -8.14 18.75
N MET A 624 3.04 -7.65 19.29
CA MET A 624 3.29 -6.21 19.45
C MET A 624 4.65 -5.85 18.84
N GLN A 625 4.79 -4.62 18.36
CA GLN A 625 6.08 -4.09 17.94
C GLN A 625 6.83 -3.47 19.12
N HIS A 626 8.15 -3.63 19.13
CA HIS A 626 9.06 -2.71 19.79
C HIS A 626 9.18 -1.43 18.97
N SER A 627 9.42 -0.32 19.67
CA SER A 627 9.65 0.95 19.02
C SER A 627 10.86 0.92 18.09
N LEU A 628 10.71 1.55 16.92
CA LEU A 628 11.69 1.51 15.83
C LEU A 628 13.11 1.89 16.31
N HIS A 629 13.23 2.99 17.06
CA HIS A 629 14.50 3.49 17.59
C HIS A 629 15.19 2.52 18.55
N LYS A 630 14.42 1.77 19.36
CA LYS A 630 14.98 0.79 20.30
C LYS A 630 15.69 -0.34 19.56
N VAL A 631 15.12 -0.78 18.45
CA VAL A 631 15.72 -1.82 17.63
C VAL A 631 16.92 -1.27 16.87
N VAL A 632 16.79 -0.13 16.19
CA VAL A 632 17.92 0.50 15.47
C VAL A 632 19.11 0.75 16.40
N GLY A 633 18.92 1.44 17.53
CA GLY A 633 20.02 1.80 18.44
C GLY A 633 20.62 0.64 19.23
N SER A 634 19.97 -0.53 19.25
CA SER A 634 20.52 -1.77 19.81
C SER A 634 21.37 -2.52 18.80
N TRP A 635 21.07 -2.41 17.49
CA TRP A 635 21.86 -3.04 16.44
C TRP A 635 23.24 -2.39 16.28
N GLU A 636 23.37 -1.10 16.62
CA GLU A 636 24.64 -0.38 16.60
C GLU A 636 25.52 -0.66 17.83
N ARG A 637 24.96 -1.18 18.93
CA ARG A 637 25.64 -1.25 20.23
C ARG A 637 26.16 -2.61 20.68
N ASP A 638 25.59 -3.75 20.26
CA ASP A 638 26.19 -5.07 20.52
C ASP A 638 25.45 -6.23 19.85
N GLY A 639 26.22 -7.26 19.45
CA GLY A 639 25.81 -8.42 18.66
C GLY A 639 25.06 -9.54 19.36
N ASP A 640 24.75 -9.47 20.67
CA ASP A 640 24.20 -10.63 21.40
C ASP A 640 23.05 -10.33 22.39
N GLY A 641 22.57 -9.09 22.50
CA GLY A 641 21.55 -8.71 23.49
C GLY A 641 20.08 -8.76 23.05
N ALA A 642 19.80 -8.84 21.74
CA ALA A 642 18.46 -8.58 21.19
C ALA A 642 17.59 -9.84 20.95
N ASN A 643 17.92 -10.98 21.56
CA ASN A 643 17.33 -12.29 21.24
C ASN A 643 16.17 -12.75 22.15
N GLN A 644 15.85 -12.04 23.24
CA GLN A 644 14.69 -12.43 24.07
C GLN A 644 13.37 -11.98 23.43
N GLY A 645 12.63 -12.93 22.84
CA GLY A 645 11.25 -12.73 22.36
C GLY A 645 11.09 -12.47 20.86
N ARG A 646 12.15 -12.56 20.07
CA ARG A 646 12.06 -12.53 18.60
C ARG A 646 11.23 -13.72 18.11
N VAL A 647 10.31 -13.46 17.19
CA VAL A 647 9.55 -14.53 16.53
C VAL A 647 10.25 -14.92 15.22
N PRO A 648 10.70 -16.18 15.06
CA PRO A 648 11.34 -16.63 13.83
C PRO A 648 10.50 -16.32 12.60
N GLY A 649 11.14 -15.80 11.55
CA GLY A 649 10.48 -15.43 10.30
C GLY A 649 9.80 -14.06 10.28
N TRP A 650 9.60 -13.42 11.43
CA TRP A 650 9.04 -12.07 11.53
C TRP A 650 10.13 -10.99 11.55
N ASP A 651 9.75 -9.74 11.29
CA ASP A 651 10.62 -8.59 11.50
C ASP A 651 11.06 -8.51 12.97
N PRO A 652 12.34 -8.19 13.26
CA PRO A 652 12.89 -8.16 14.62
C PRO A 652 12.14 -7.27 15.60
N ARG A 653 11.33 -6.33 15.11
CA ARG A 653 10.46 -5.48 15.96
C ARG A 653 9.31 -6.27 16.59
N TRP A 654 8.87 -7.37 16.00
CA TRP A 654 7.73 -8.13 16.52
C TRP A 654 8.14 -9.05 17.64
N TRP A 655 7.37 -8.99 18.73
CA TRP A 655 7.49 -9.88 19.87
C TRP A 655 6.10 -10.33 20.32
N GLN A 656 6.04 -11.56 20.81
CA GLN A 656 4.82 -12.10 21.39
C GLN A 656 4.79 -11.72 22.88
N PRO A 657 3.75 -11.00 23.35
CA PRO A 657 3.60 -10.75 24.77
C PRO A 657 3.46 -12.09 25.48
N LEU A 658 4.39 -12.37 26.39
CA LEU A 658 4.38 -13.60 27.19
C LEU A 658 2.98 -13.74 27.82
N VAL A 659 2.24 -14.78 27.40
CA VAL A 659 1.17 -15.35 28.22
C VAL A 659 1.87 -16.09 29.37
N LYS A 660 2.55 -15.36 30.25
CA LYS A 660 3.17 -15.95 31.43
C LYS A 660 2.04 -16.39 32.33
N GLY A 661 1.85 -17.72 32.40
CA GLY A 661 1.10 -18.33 33.47
C GLY A 661 1.50 -17.71 34.81
N LYS A 662 0.48 -17.29 35.57
CA LYS A 662 0.58 -16.76 36.94
C LYS A 662 1.30 -15.41 37.10
N LYS A 663 0.76 -14.34 36.51
CA LYS A 663 0.57 -13.07 37.24
C LYS A 663 -0.60 -12.32 36.59
N ARG A 664 -1.76 -12.37 37.25
CA ARG A 664 -2.91 -11.52 36.90
C ARG A 664 -2.43 -10.06 36.94
N VAL A 665 -2.22 -9.45 35.79
CA VAL A 665 -2.27 -7.99 35.68
C VAL A 665 -3.73 -7.63 35.90
N ARG A 666 -4.10 -7.26 37.13
CA ARG A 666 -5.39 -6.64 37.41
C ARG A 666 -5.40 -5.29 36.70
N GLY A 667 -5.85 -5.28 35.45
CA GLY A 667 -6.39 -4.06 34.85
C GLY A 667 -7.58 -3.66 35.70
N ARG A 668 -7.51 -2.48 36.33
CA ARG A 668 -8.66 -1.83 36.96
C ARG A 668 -9.75 -1.73 35.88
N ARG A 669 -10.80 -2.53 36.00
CA ARG A 669 -12.08 -2.23 35.37
C ARG A 669 -12.57 -0.96 36.03
N THR A 670 -12.38 0.19 35.40
CA THR A 670 -13.28 1.33 35.62
C THR A 670 -14.63 0.90 35.06
N ARG A 671 -15.61 0.76 35.96
CA ARG A 671 -17.01 0.58 35.60
C ARG A 671 -17.41 1.74 34.69
N ALA A 672 -18.01 1.40 33.55
CA ALA A 672 -18.91 2.31 32.84
C ALA A 672 -20.21 2.40 33.63
#